data_AF-A0A164MFE8-F1
#
_entry.id   AF-A0A164MFE8-F1
#
_cell.length_a   1.000
_cell.length_b   1.000
_cell.length_c   1.000
_cell.angle_alpha   90.00
_cell.angle_beta   90.00
_cell.angle_gamma   90.00
#
_symmetry.space_group_name_H-M   'P 1'
#
loop_
_entity.id
_entity.type
_entity.pdbx_description
1 polymer ?
#
loop_
_entity_poly.entity_id
_entity_poly.type
_entity_poly.pdbx_seq_one_letter_code
_entity_poly.pdbx_strand_id
1 'polypeptide(L)'
;MKQIWRIYKTDLRNVAKHWAAIVIVLGLMILPSLYAWFNIKASWDPYGNTKEVPIAVSNQDAGSNLRGKDINIGDEIVDSLKKNKNLGWKFVDQKQAIYGVERGDYYASITIPKDFSEKIATVLDENPQKPELDYYVNEKVNAIAPKITAKGASGITEEISKNFVKTANGEIFKVFNDLGIDLETNLPSIEKVKDLVFKLEAQFPEMNTLMDKALDDATRAEDLVKVAQKELPVVESVINDGQEALGNLDKFFANNDETLKNAPGTMRNNLTVAKDVMDKANTFTNFLMNPGIDLSGMKGLPEFPARPDLSKMNDEGYKNIARNINQTVNNVLNSARAGTAYGKSVVNGLQNGQFDPEKAKQDLNAVSENLQGRTDSIAYLINVFTELQKSATTDFGQSFFQGRVDRLTKLKSGMENANNGIKDIVNVIGTGQEVKKDVTDVANQKLDAANGLIDQAEKDYNETFVADYKKAVSTVDQAKADANEAYDSVKNEYEKAKNNFEGVIADVNNRGVNGLDSTKVALNDLNGQLQATNNLIGDAIPVLESTNKVLADVNSDKNLNGGIAKLNKIQNSVQKGIDATNKATTLINNGQKPTKEVVESINEATKNASAQLGDFLATYDSEIVPNFNTAIERTKRMSKNTSQILKEADKKLPDVKKLLEDSSKGLVDGKKKLTDIKADMPETEKKIKDLANKIRDFESEEDIKDIIRLLKNDVEKQSDYFANPVNLKENKLFAMPNYGSAMSPFYTVLALWVGALLMVSLLTVEVHEEGANYKSHEIYFGRLLTFLTIGLSQAFIVSMGDIFLLGTYVVDKFWFVLFSLFIGGVFVCIVYSLVSIFGNVGKSMAIILLVLQVAGSGGTFPIQMTPAFFQAIYPFLPFTYAISAIRETVGGMLWDIVTRDLLVLSAFVVIMIVAALLLKTPINKSSEKFVENAKGSKIIH
;
A
#
# COMPACT_ATOMS: atom_id res chain seq x y z
N MET A 1 47.07 -6.15 22.71
CA MET A 1 47.12 -4.89 23.49
C MET A 1 48.45 -4.14 23.38
N LYS A 2 49.63 -4.74 23.63
CA LYS A 2 50.92 -4.02 23.54
C LYS A 2 51.15 -3.35 22.18
N GLN A 3 50.82 -4.02 21.08
CA GLN A 3 50.98 -3.46 19.73
C GLN A 3 49.99 -2.33 19.42
N ILE A 4 48.73 -2.44 19.86
CA ILE A 4 47.71 -1.37 19.74
C ILE A 4 48.23 -0.07 20.37
N TRP A 5 48.76 -0.16 21.59
CA TRP A 5 49.34 0.98 22.29
C TRP A 5 50.61 1.52 21.62
N ARG A 6 51.42 0.66 21.01
CA ARG A 6 52.60 1.08 20.23
C ARG A 6 52.17 1.94 19.04
N ILE A 7 51.20 1.49 18.25
CA ILE A 7 50.68 2.23 17.08
C ILE A 7 50.17 3.61 17.52
N TYR A 8 49.30 3.66 18.53
CA TYR A 8 48.75 4.92 19.03
C TYR A 8 49.81 5.90 19.54
N LYS A 9 50.78 5.43 20.34
CA LYS A 9 51.87 6.28 20.85
C LYS A 9 52.78 6.77 19.73
N THR A 10 53.05 5.93 18.74
CA THR A 10 53.84 6.31 17.56
C THR A 10 53.12 7.39 16.76
N ASP A 11 51.81 7.27 16.56
CA ASP A 11 51.00 8.28 15.87
C ASP A 11 51.08 9.64 16.56
N LEU A 12 50.81 9.70 17.87
CA LEU A 12 50.88 10.94 18.64
C LEU A 12 52.28 11.56 18.59
N ARG A 13 53.32 10.72 18.71
CA ARG A 13 54.71 11.17 18.62
C ARG A 13 55.05 11.72 17.23
N ASN A 14 54.54 11.09 16.17
CA ASN A 14 54.78 11.54 14.79
C ASN A 14 54.07 12.85 14.52
N VAL A 15 52.81 13.00 14.94
CA VAL A 15 52.09 14.29 14.86
C VAL A 15 52.87 15.37 15.59
N ALA A 16 53.33 15.13 16.82
CA ALA A 16 54.06 16.12 17.61
C ALA A 16 55.46 16.48 17.04
N LYS A 17 56.06 15.61 16.22
CA LYS A 17 57.39 15.84 15.62
C LYS A 17 57.34 16.56 14.27
N HIS A 18 56.23 16.48 13.54
CA HIS A 18 56.12 17.00 12.18
C HIS A 18 55.19 18.22 12.13
N TRP A 19 55.75 19.41 11.91
CA TRP A 19 54.99 20.67 11.93
C TRP A 19 53.78 20.68 10.99
N ALA A 20 53.92 20.11 9.78
CA ALA A 20 52.82 20.01 8.81
C ALA A 20 51.68 19.13 9.34
N ALA A 21 52.00 18.03 10.04
CA ALA A 21 51.00 17.17 10.66
C ALA A 21 50.28 17.88 11.82
N ILE A 22 50.99 18.70 12.62
CA ILE A 22 50.37 19.53 13.66
C ILE A 22 49.35 20.48 13.05
N VAL A 23 49.71 21.21 11.98
CA VAL A 23 48.81 22.16 11.31
C VAL A 23 47.56 21.45 10.79
N ILE A 24 47.72 20.29 10.14
CA ILE A 24 46.59 19.51 9.64
C ILE A 24 45.69 19.03 10.79
N VAL A 25 46.26 18.51 11.88
CA VAL A 25 45.49 18.01 13.03
C VAL A 25 44.78 19.15 13.76
N LEU A 26 45.41 20.30 13.96
CA LEU A 26 44.76 21.49 14.54
C LEU A 26 43.65 22.01 13.63
N GLY A 27 43.88 22.05 12.31
CA GLY A 27 42.85 22.39 11.33
C GLY A 27 41.66 21.44 11.42
N LEU A 28 41.90 20.13 11.46
CA LEU A 28 40.86 19.11 11.66
C LEU A 28 40.12 19.31 12.98
N MET A 29 40.78 19.72 14.06
CA MET A 29 40.13 19.97 15.35
C MET A 29 39.14 21.15 15.31
N ILE A 30 39.41 22.19 14.49
CA ILE A 30 38.63 23.44 14.47
C ILE A 30 37.60 23.47 13.33
N LEU A 31 37.91 22.92 12.16
CA LEU A 31 37.03 22.99 10.98
C LEU A 31 35.55 22.61 11.23
N PRO A 32 35.24 21.57 12.02
CA PRO A 32 33.86 21.22 12.33
C PRO A 32 33.11 22.34 13.06
N SER A 33 33.78 23.06 13.96
CA SER A 33 33.14 24.09 14.76
C SER A 33 32.73 25.29 13.92
N LEU A 34 33.51 25.65 12.90
CA LEU A 34 33.14 26.69 11.95
C LEU A 34 31.80 26.39 11.25
N TYR A 35 31.56 25.11 10.91
CA TYR A 35 30.30 24.71 10.30
C TYR A 35 29.11 24.95 11.23
N ALA A 36 29.20 24.51 12.50
CA ALA A 36 28.15 24.75 13.48
C ALA A 36 27.95 26.26 13.71
N TRP A 37 29.04 26.99 13.97
CA TRP A 37 28.98 28.37 14.41
C TRP A 37 28.38 29.33 13.38
N PHE A 38 28.79 29.23 12.10
CA PHE A 38 28.23 30.10 11.06
C PHE A 38 26.74 29.81 10.82
N ASN A 39 26.33 28.54 10.82
CA ASN A 39 24.94 28.16 10.58
C ASN A 39 24.02 28.54 11.75
N ILE A 40 24.47 28.34 13.00
CA ILE A 40 23.74 28.78 14.19
C ILE A 40 23.60 30.30 14.20
N LYS A 41 24.68 31.04 13.90
CA LYS A 41 24.65 32.51 13.84
C LYS A 41 23.70 33.03 12.76
N ALA A 42 23.71 32.42 11.57
CA ALA A 42 22.79 32.77 10.49
C ALA A 42 21.32 32.51 10.87
N SER A 43 21.08 31.53 11.75
CA SER A 43 19.76 31.16 12.24
C SER A 43 19.32 31.95 13.47
N TRP A 44 20.06 32.96 13.94
CA TRP A 44 19.72 33.63 15.20
C TRP A 44 18.36 34.33 15.17
N ASP A 45 18.11 35.06 14.08
CA ASP A 45 16.86 35.75 13.82
C ASP A 45 16.56 35.81 12.32
N PRO A 46 16.04 34.70 11.73
CA PRO A 46 15.73 34.65 10.30
C PRO A 46 14.59 35.59 9.88
N TYR A 47 13.93 36.26 10.84
CA TYR A 47 12.79 37.15 10.63
C TYR A 47 13.06 38.61 11.07
N GLY A 48 14.25 38.92 11.59
CA GLY A 48 14.55 40.25 12.16
C GLY A 48 14.65 41.39 11.16
N ASN A 49 14.92 41.06 9.88
CA ASN A 49 15.12 42.04 8.80
C ASN A 49 13.97 42.05 7.78
N THR A 50 12.72 41.84 8.22
CA THR A 50 11.53 41.86 7.35
C THR A 50 11.22 43.21 6.71
N LYS A 51 11.88 44.29 7.14
CA LYS A 51 11.75 45.65 6.57
C LYS A 51 12.19 45.73 5.11
N GLU A 52 13.09 44.83 4.70
CA GLU A 52 13.63 44.75 3.34
C GLU A 52 12.81 43.83 2.43
N VAL A 53 11.69 43.27 2.91
CA VAL A 53 10.78 42.45 2.10
C VAL A 53 9.73 43.38 1.47
N PRO A 54 9.82 43.70 0.17
CA PRO A 54 8.89 44.64 -0.46
C PRO A 54 7.52 44.00 -0.68
N ILE A 55 6.48 44.62 -0.10
CA ILE A 55 5.07 44.21 -0.23
C ILE A 55 4.29 45.37 -0.83
N ALA A 56 3.68 45.15 -1.99
CA ALA A 56 2.86 46.15 -2.64
C ALA A 56 1.48 46.29 -1.98
N VAL A 57 0.96 47.51 -1.89
CA VAL A 57 -0.39 47.80 -1.39
C VAL A 57 -1.05 48.77 -2.35
N SER A 58 -2.26 48.42 -2.82
CA SER A 58 -3.08 49.29 -3.67
C SER A 58 -4.47 49.47 -3.08
N ASN A 59 -4.91 50.72 -2.89
CA ASN A 59 -6.25 51.04 -2.39
C ASN A 59 -7.17 51.45 -3.55
N GLN A 60 -8.32 50.79 -3.71
CA GLN A 60 -9.38 51.16 -4.66
C GLN A 60 -10.66 51.60 -3.96
N ASP A 61 -10.71 51.59 -2.63
CA ASP A 61 -11.89 51.90 -1.81
C ASP A 61 -12.44 53.29 -2.13
N ALA A 62 -13.72 53.36 -2.47
CA ALA A 62 -14.41 54.61 -2.78
C ALA A 62 -14.90 55.36 -1.53
N GLY A 63 -14.80 54.74 -0.35
CA GLY A 63 -15.45 55.22 0.87
C GLY A 63 -16.95 54.94 0.87
N SER A 64 -17.60 55.20 1.99
CA SER A 64 -19.04 55.06 2.15
C SER A 64 -19.57 56.09 3.16
N ASN A 65 -20.89 56.17 3.31
CA ASN A 65 -21.52 57.03 4.29
C ASN A 65 -22.20 56.16 5.36
N LEU A 66 -21.76 56.32 6.61
CA LEU A 66 -22.37 55.65 7.76
C LEU A 66 -23.13 56.70 8.57
N ARG A 67 -24.46 56.73 8.43
CA ARG A 67 -25.39 57.64 9.15
C ARG A 67 -25.02 59.13 9.06
N GLY A 68 -24.72 59.61 7.85
CA GLY A 68 -24.41 61.02 7.60
C GLY A 68 -22.95 61.39 7.82
N LYS A 69 -22.10 60.45 8.24
CA LYS A 69 -20.65 60.63 8.33
C LYS A 69 -19.96 59.85 7.22
N ASP A 70 -19.18 60.55 6.42
CA ASP A 70 -18.33 59.93 5.41
C ASP A 70 -17.20 59.14 6.09
N ILE A 71 -17.04 57.88 5.70
CA ILE A 71 -16.02 56.97 6.20
C ILE A 71 -15.22 56.40 5.02
N ASN A 72 -13.90 56.27 5.20
CA ASN A 72 -13.02 55.59 4.25
C ASN A 72 -11.99 54.76 5.02
N ILE A 73 -12.35 53.50 5.26
CA ILE A 73 -11.54 52.55 6.02
C ILE A 73 -10.28 52.16 5.23
N GLY A 74 -10.34 52.11 3.89
CA GLY A 74 -9.18 51.86 3.04
C GLY A 74 -8.04 52.85 3.27
N ASP A 75 -8.35 54.14 3.36
CA ASP A 75 -7.35 55.19 3.62
C ASP A 75 -6.73 55.08 5.02
N GLU A 76 -7.53 54.74 6.03
CA GLU A 76 -7.05 54.53 7.40
C GLU A 76 -6.09 53.34 7.51
N ILE A 77 -6.36 52.25 6.77
CA ILE A 77 -5.45 51.09 6.67
C ILE A 77 -4.14 51.51 6.03
N VAL A 78 -4.19 52.23 4.90
CA VAL A 78 -3.00 52.69 4.19
C VAL A 78 -2.12 53.58 5.08
N ASP A 79 -2.70 54.50 5.82
CA ASP A 79 -1.95 55.40 6.71
C ASP A 79 -1.36 54.68 7.93
N SER A 80 -2.03 53.66 8.44
CA SER A 80 -1.52 52.81 9.52
C SER A 80 -0.34 51.95 9.02
N LEU A 81 -0.43 51.41 7.81
CA LEU A 81 0.66 50.68 7.16
C LEU A 81 1.88 51.54 6.88
N LYS A 82 1.70 52.81 6.50
CA LYS A 82 2.83 53.76 6.33
C LYS A 82 3.60 53.99 7.64
N LYS A 83 2.91 53.94 8.79
CA LYS A 83 3.48 54.09 10.13
C LYS A 83 4.16 52.82 10.61
N ASN A 84 3.68 51.64 10.21
CA ASN A 84 4.28 50.35 10.54
C ASN A 84 5.59 50.13 9.77
N LYS A 85 6.73 50.12 10.50
CA LYS A 85 8.07 49.94 9.92
C LYS A 85 8.59 48.50 10.01
N ASN A 86 7.75 47.52 10.32
CA ASN A 86 8.19 46.12 10.47
C ASN A 86 8.29 45.40 9.13
N LEU A 87 7.62 45.89 8.08
CA LEU A 87 7.58 45.32 6.73
C LEU A 87 7.87 46.40 5.67
N GLY A 88 8.35 45.98 4.50
CA GLY A 88 8.75 46.87 3.40
C GLY A 88 7.58 47.32 2.52
N TRP A 89 6.60 48.03 3.09
CA TRP A 89 5.40 48.47 2.35
C TRP A 89 5.71 49.38 1.16
N LYS A 90 5.12 49.09 -0.01
CA LYS A 90 5.21 49.87 -1.25
C LYS A 90 3.82 50.19 -1.77
N PHE A 91 3.45 51.46 -1.77
CA PHE A 91 2.12 51.89 -2.20
C PHE A 91 2.15 52.24 -3.69
N VAL A 92 1.39 51.50 -4.50
CA VAL A 92 1.38 51.61 -5.97
C VAL A 92 -0.04 51.39 -6.51
N ASP A 93 -0.27 51.66 -7.80
CA ASP A 93 -1.54 51.32 -8.44
C ASP A 93 -1.71 49.81 -8.61
N GLN A 94 -2.97 49.35 -8.76
CA GLN A 94 -3.28 47.91 -8.83
C GLN A 94 -2.56 47.18 -9.98
N LYS A 95 -2.41 47.82 -11.15
CA LYS A 95 -1.74 47.19 -12.30
C LYS A 95 -0.25 47.03 -12.03
N GLN A 96 0.39 48.04 -11.46
CA GLN A 96 1.78 47.98 -11.04
C GLN A 96 1.99 46.98 -9.89
N ALA A 97 1.06 46.89 -8.95
CA ALA A 97 1.11 45.96 -7.82
C ALA A 97 1.18 44.50 -8.33
N ILE A 98 0.22 44.11 -9.16
CA ILE A 98 0.12 42.75 -9.71
C ILE A 98 1.30 42.46 -10.63
N TYR A 99 1.62 43.36 -11.57
CA TYR A 99 2.73 43.16 -12.50
C TYR A 99 4.10 43.11 -11.79
N GLY A 100 4.30 43.91 -10.74
CA GLY A 100 5.51 43.86 -9.93
C GLY A 100 5.65 42.57 -9.12
N VAL A 101 4.53 41.98 -8.68
CA VAL A 101 4.53 40.63 -8.09
C VAL A 101 4.93 39.59 -9.15
N GLU A 102 4.35 39.64 -10.35
CA GLU A 102 4.69 38.72 -11.45
C GLU A 102 6.18 38.75 -11.82
N ARG A 103 6.79 39.94 -11.85
CA ARG A 103 8.22 40.13 -12.14
C ARG A 103 9.16 39.79 -10.99
N GLY A 104 8.63 39.71 -9.76
CA GLY A 104 9.42 39.51 -8.55
C GLY A 104 10.03 40.79 -7.96
N ASP A 105 9.59 41.96 -8.43
CA ASP A 105 9.94 43.26 -7.83
C ASP A 105 9.26 43.42 -6.44
N TYR A 106 8.11 42.78 -6.26
CA TYR A 106 7.40 42.62 -4.99
C TYR A 106 7.22 41.13 -4.67
N TYR A 107 7.32 40.74 -3.39
CA TYR A 107 7.06 39.35 -2.99
C TYR A 107 5.56 39.04 -2.92
N ALA A 108 4.76 40.04 -2.56
CA ALA A 108 3.31 39.97 -2.52
C ALA A 108 2.69 41.34 -2.76
N SER A 109 1.41 41.37 -3.15
CA SER A 109 0.59 42.57 -3.21
C SER A 109 -0.75 42.37 -2.52
N ILE A 110 -1.26 43.42 -1.89
CA ILE A 110 -2.57 43.46 -1.23
C ILE A 110 -3.40 44.58 -1.86
N THR A 111 -4.56 44.25 -2.40
CA THR A 111 -5.50 45.20 -2.99
C THR A 111 -6.73 45.35 -2.11
N ILE A 112 -7.07 46.58 -1.76
CA ILE A 112 -8.31 46.94 -1.07
C ILE A 112 -9.36 47.25 -2.16
N PRO A 113 -10.45 46.46 -2.28
CA PRO A 113 -11.47 46.65 -3.31
C PRO A 113 -12.29 47.94 -3.15
N LYS A 114 -13.03 48.31 -4.20
CA LYS A 114 -13.77 49.57 -4.26
C LYS A 114 -14.95 49.67 -3.28
N ASP A 115 -15.57 48.54 -2.97
CA ASP A 115 -16.74 48.40 -2.11
C ASP A 115 -16.36 48.07 -0.65
N PHE A 116 -15.09 48.24 -0.28
CA PHE A 116 -14.58 47.82 1.02
C PHE A 116 -15.24 48.58 2.18
N SER A 117 -15.27 49.92 2.15
CA SER A 117 -15.95 50.72 3.17
C SER A 117 -17.48 50.58 3.12
N GLU A 118 -18.05 50.34 1.95
CA GLU A 118 -19.49 50.09 1.77
C GLU A 118 -19.93 48.83 2.51
N LYS A 119 -19.21 47.71 2.30
CA LYS A 119 -19.46 46.45 3.01
C LYS A 119 -19.29 46.61 4.52
N ILE A 120 -18.27 47.33 4.99
CA ILE A 120 -18.12 47.63 6.44
C ILE A 120 -19.30 48.44 6.97
N ALA A 121 -19.82 49.41 6.21
CA ALA A 121 -20.94 50.25 6.63
C ALA A 121 -22.23 49.45 6.87
N THR A 122 -22.41 48.30 6.19
CA THR A 122 -23.58 47.42 6.36
C THR A 122 -23.66 46.72 7.72
N VAL A 123 -22.67 46.89 8.60
CA VAL A 123 -22.65 46.27 9.94
C VAL A 123 -23.86 46.65 10.81
N LEU A 124 -24.45 47.82 10.55
CA LEU A 124 -25.65 48.30 11.25
C LEU A 124 -26.95 48.04 10.46
N ASP A 125 -26.85 47.40 9.29
CA ASP A 125 -27.97 47.06 8.43
C ASP A 125 -28.53 45.67 8.79
N GLU A 126 -29.74 45.36 8.32
CA GLU A 126 -30.41 44.08 8.58
C GLU A 126 -29.67 42.86 7.98
N ASN A 127 -28.81 43.08 6.98
CA ASN A 127 -28.04 42.02 6.31
C ASN A 127 -26.55 42.40 6.13
N PRO A 128 -25.73 42.27 7.18
CA PRO A 128 -24.34 42.72 7.15
C PRO A 128 -23.47 41.89 6.18
N GLN A 129 -22.70 42.58 5.35
CA GLN A 129 -21.76 42.05 4.38
C GLN A 129 -20.32 42.13 4.90
N LYS A 130 -19.53 41.09 4.64
CA LYS A 130 -18.10 41.06 5.03
C LYS A 130 -17.24 41.60 3.89
N PRO A 131 -16.30 42.53 4.16
CA PRO A 131 -15.35 42.98 3.15
C PRO A 131 -14.25 41.93 2.92
N GLU A 132 -13.65 41.94 1.73
CA GLU A 132 -12.58 41.05 1.31
C GLU A 132 -11.37 41.86 0.84
N LEU A 133 -10.18 41.26 0.85
CA LEU A 133 -8.94 41.84 0.31
C LEU A 133 -8.37 40.88 -0.74
N ASP A 134 -7.90 41.41 -1.87
CA ASP A 134 -7.22 40.57 -2.86
C ASP A 134 -5.73 40.47 -2.50
N TYR A 135 -5.26 39.25 -2.29
CA TYR A 135 -3.86 38.96 -1.98
C TYR A 135 -3.22 38.18 -3.12
N TYR A 136 -2.15 38.73 -3.67
CA TYR A 136 -1.33 38.09 -4.71
C TYR A 136 0.07 37.85 -4.16
N VAL A 137 0.65 36.68 -4.42
CA VAL A 137 1.98 36.31 -3.93
C VAL A 137 2.75 35.61 -5.02
N ASN A 138 4.05 35.92 -5.13
CA ASN A 138 4.94 35.23 -6.06
C ASN A 138 5.76 34.16 -5.33
N GLU A 139 5.22 32.95 -5.28
CA GLU A 139 5.89 31.81 -4.64
C GLU A 139 7.17 31.36 -5.38
N LYS A 140 7.33 31.74 -6.67
CA LYS A 140 8.48 31.34 -7.49
C LYS A 140 9.80 31.97 -7.02
N VAL A 141 9.75 33.19 -6.48
CA VAL A 141 10.96 33.92 -6.08
C VAL A 141 11.56 33.31 -4.82
N ASN A 142 10.73 32.90 -3.86
CA ASN A 142 11.20 32.32 -2.60
C ASN A 142 10.10 31.51 -1.90
N ALA A 143 10.39 30.26 -1.53
CA ALA A 143 9.45 29.35 -0.88
C ALA A 143 9.05 29.75 0.56
N ILE A 144 9.80 30.65 1.21
CA ILE A 144 9.53 31.15 2.57
C ILE A 144 8.72 32.45 2.52
N ALA A 145 8.79 33.20 1.41
CA ALA A 145 8.11 34.48 1.27
C ALA A 145 6.61 34.41 1.54
N PRO A 146 5.84 33.42 1.04
CA PRO A 146 4.41 33.33 1.34
C PRO A 146 4.09 33.27 2.83
N LYS A 147 4.94 32.62 3.64
CA LYS A 147 4.75 32.54 5.09
C LYS A 147 5.03 33.87 5.78
N ILE A 148 6.01 34.63 5.29
CA ILE A 148 6.35 35.96 5.82
C ILE A 148 5.29 36.99 5.42
N THR A 149 4.89 37.00 4.15
CA THR A 149 3.92 37.96 3.61
C THR A 149 2.50 37.66 4.07
N ALA A 150 2.13 36.39 4.30
CA ALA A 150 0.86 36.01 4.94
C ALA A 150 0.79 36.56 6.37
N LYS A 151 1.88 36.52 7.15
CA LYS A 151 1.93 37.16 8.47
C LYS A 151 1.76 38.68 8.39
N GLY A 152 2.27 39.30 7.33
CA GLY A 152 2.01 40.71 7.01
C GLY A 152 0.54 40.99 6.70
N ALA A 153 -0.12 40.12 5.92
CA ALA A 153 -1.56 40.20 5.65
C ALA A 153 -2.40 40.03 6.93
N SER A 154 -2.01 39.12 7.83
CA SER A 154 -2.65 38.97 9.15
C SER A 154 -2.55 40.24 9.99
N GLY A 155 -1.42 40.96 9.94
CA GLY A 155 -1.27 42.26 10.61
C GLY A 155 -2.23 43.33 10.05
N ILE A 156 -2.58 43.27 8.77
CA ILE A 156 -3.59 44.13 8.16
C ILE A 156 -4.98 43.76 8.66
N THR A 157 -5.31 42.48 8.74
CA THR A 157 -6.60 42.03 9.31
C THR A 157 -6.77 42.42 10.79
N GLU A 158 -5.67 42.47 11.55
CA GLU A 158 -5.66 42.94 12.93
C GLU A 158 -5.91 44.46 13.02
N GLU A 159 -5.26 45.25 12.15
CA GLU A 159 -5.48 46.70 12.06
C GLU A 159 -6.91 47.04 11.60
N ILE A 160 -7.47 46.25 10.67
CA ILE A 160 -8.89 46.33 10.27
C ILE A 160 -9.79 46.11 11.46
N SER A 161 -9.55 45.06 12.24
CA SER A 161 -10.35 44.73 13.43
C SER A 161 -10.29 45.86 14.46
N LYS A 162 -9.10 46.45 14.67
CA LYS A 162 -8.90 47.56 15.60
C LYS A 162 -9.62 48.85 15.15
N ASN A 163 -9.51 49.22 13.88
CA ASN A 163 -10.19 50.42 13.34
C ASN A 163 -11.71 50.22 13.26
N PHE A 164 -12.17 49.01 12.95
CA PHE A 164 -13.58 48.64 13.03
C PHE A 164 -14.14 48.82 14.45
N VAL A 165 -13.46 48.27 15.47
CA VAL A 165 -13.88 48.43 16.88
C VAL A 165 -13.84 49.90 17.31
N LYS A 166 -12.82 50.66 16.91
CA LYS A 166 -12.68 52.08 17.23
C LYS A 166 -13.79 52.94 16.61
N THR A 167 -14.15 52.69 15.36
CA THR A 167 -15.19 53.44 14.63
C THR A 167 -16.59 53.04 15.10
N ALA A 168 -16.84 51.73 15.32
CA ALA A 168 -18.08 51.25 15.91
C ALA A 168 -18.29 51.85 17.31
N ASN A 169 -17.27 51.82 18.18
CA ASN A 169 -17.37 52.36 19.53
C ASN A 169 -17.54 53.89 19.52
N GLY A 170 -16.79 54.63 18.69
CA GLY A 170 -16.87 56.09 18.62
C GLY A 170 -18.23 56.64 18.16
N GLU A 171 -18.93 55.92 17.28
CA GLU A 171 -20.29 56.28 16.83
C GLU A 171 -21.36 55.77 17.81
N ILE A 172 -21.14 54.64 18.49
CA ILE A 172 -21.98 54.18 19.61
C ILE A 172 -21.95 55.17 20.79
N PHE A 173 -20.81 55.80 21.10
CA PHE A 173 -20.68 56.78 22.19
C PHE A 173 -21.23 58.19 21.87
N LYS A 174 -21.32 58.58 20.59
CA LYS A 174 -22.06 59.79 20.18
C LYS A 174 -23.57 59.63 20.37
N VAL A 175 -24.10 58.43 20.12
CA VAL A 175 -25.49 58.07 20.43
C VAL A 175 -25.77 58.24 21.94
N PHE A 176 -24.80 57.93 22.82
CA PHE A 176 -24.92 58.14 24.28
C PHE A 176 -24.93 59.62 24.73
N ASN A 177 -24.37 60.55 23.94
CA ASN A 177 -24.31 61.97 24.29
C ASN A 177 -25.59 62.72 23.87
N ASP A 178 -26.21 62.30 22.77
CA ASP A 178 -27.52 62.79 22.33
C ASP A 178 -28.65 62.20 23.22
N LEU A 179 -28.46 61.00 23.79
CA LEU A 179 -29.32 60.33 24.78
C LEU A 179 -29.36 60.99 26.17
N GLY A 180 -28.42 61.91 26.48
CA GLY A 180 -28.44 62.65 27.75
C GLY A 180 -29.54 63.72 27.82
N ILE A 181 -30.10 64.10 26.67
CA ILE A 181 -31.19 65.07 26.56
C ILE A 181 -32.56 64.37 26.57
N ASP A 182 -32.66 63.12 26.09
CA ASP A 182 -33.77 62.24 26.45
C ASP A 182 -33.44 61.61 27.82
N LEU A 183 -33.61 62.38 28.90
CA LEU A 183 -33.23 62.04 30.29
C LEU A 183 -34.01 60.83 30.90
N GLU A 184 -34.66 60.08 30.03
CA GLU A 184 -35.92 59.36 30.16
C GLU A 184 -35.74 57.92 29.60
N THR A 185 -34.60 57.64 28.96
CA THR A 185 -34.38 56.60 27.93
C THR A 185 -33.80 55.27 28.40
N ASN A 186 -34.20 54.76 29.57
CA ASN A 186 -33.83 53.41 30.03
C ASN A 186 -34.98 52.38 30.03
N LEU A 187 -36.14 52.71 29.46
CA LEU A 187 -37.09 51.71 28.95
C LEU A 187 -36.46 50.75 27.88
N PRO A 188 -35.62 51.22 26.93
CA PRO A 188 -35.11 50.41 25.82
C PRO A 188 -34.11 49.29 26.17
N SER A 189 -33.43 49.34 27.32
CA SER A 189 -32.53 48.25 27.77
C SER A 189 -33.33 47.09 28.35
N ILE A 190 -34.48 47.38 28.98
CA ILE A 190 -35.49 46.41 29.39
C ILE A 190 -36.22 45.89 28.14
N GLU A 191 -36.46 46.74 27.13
CA GLU A 191 -36.93 46.29 25.81
C GLU A 191 -35.92 45.44 25.05
N LYS A 192 -34.61 45.67 25.14
CA LYS A 192 -33.60 44.83 24.47
C LYS A 192 -33.50 43.44 25.08
N VAL A 193 -33.62 43.32 26.41
CA VAL A 193 -33.71 42.01 27.09
C VAL A 193 -35.03 41.33 26.75
N LYS A 194 -36.15 42.09 26.72
CA LYS A 194 -37.45 41.64 26.23
C LYS A 194 -37.38 41.13 24.78
N ASP A 195 -36.76 41.87 23.88
CA ASP A 195 -36.61 41.52 22.46
C ASP A 195 -35.68 40.33 22.27
N LEU A 196 -34.64 40.17 23.09
CA LEU A 196 -33.79 38.97 23.07
C LEU A 196 -34.57 37.74 23.55
N VAL A 197 -35.34 37.88 24.63
CA VAL A 197 -36.19 36.80 25.18
C VAL A 197 -37.30 36.43 24.19
N PHE A 198 -37.92 37.40 23.51
CA PHE A 198 -38.93 37.18 22.47
C PHE A 198 -38.31 36.62 21.17
N LYS A 199 -37.09 37.04 20.79
CA LYS A 199 -36.38 36.48 19.63
C LYS A 199 -35.92 35.05 19.89
N LEU A 200 -35.46 34.74 21.10
CA LEU A 200 -35.19 33.37 21.56
C LEU A 200 -36.48 32.54 21.56
N GLU A 201 -37.58 33.04 22.12
CA GLU A 201 -38.91 32.41 22.07
C GLU A 201 -39.35 32.10 20.62
N ALA A 202 -39.12 33.04 19.68
CA ALA A 202 -39.47 32.90 18.28
C ALA A 202 -38.57 31.94 17.47
N GLN A 203 -37.32 31.75 17.88
CA GLN A 203 -36.35 30.87 17.19
C GLN A 203 -36.33 29.42 17.70
N PHE A 204 -37.01 29.12 18.82
CA PHE A 204 -37.15 27.75 19.34
C PHE A 204 -37.64 26.71 18.31
N PRO A 205 -38.60 27.00 17.41
CA PRO A 205 -39.04 26.05 16.37
C PRO A 205 -37.93 25.66 15.38
N GLU A 206 -37.07 26.61 15.00
CA GLU A 206 -35.96 26.37 14.07
C GLU A 206 -34.84 25.56 14.77
N MET A 207 -34.56 25.85 16.05
CA MET A 207 -33.66 25.04 16.87
C MET A 207 -34.16 23.60 17.03
N ASN A 208 -35.47 23.39 17.22
CA ASN A 208 -36.06 22.05 17.27
C ASN A 208 -35.85 21.28 15.95
N THR A 209 -36.07 21.96 14.82
CA THR A 209 -35.89 21.38 13.47
C THR A 209 -34.45 20.97 13.20
N LEU A 210 -33.47 21.79 13.61
CA LEU A 210 -32.05 21.44 13.49
C LEU A 210 -31.65 20.27 14.40
N MET A 211 -32.23 20.20 15.61
CA MET A 211 -32.00 19.09 16.55
C MET A 211 -32.55 17.77 16.00
N ASP A 212 -33.71 17.81 15.35
CA ASP A 212 -34.33 16.66 14.68
C ASP A 212 -33.46 16.15 13.55
N LYS A 213 -32.93 17.04 12.72
CA LYS A 213 -32.01 16.68 11.64
C LYS A 213 -30.71 16.06 12.17
N ALA A 214 -30.15 16.59 13.25
CA ALA A 214 -28.94 16.05 13.86
C ALA A 214 -29.16 14.65 14.46
N LEU A 215 -30.32 14.40 15.08
CA LEU A 215 -30.71 13.06 15.55
C LEU A 215 -30.90 12.07 14.40
N ASP A 216 -31.42 12.55 13.27
CA ASP A 216 -31.62 11.75 12.07
C ASP A 216 -30.29 11.34 11.42
N ASP A 217 -29.39 12.31 11.21
CA ASP A 217 -28.05 12.07 10.67
C ASP A 217 -27.24 11.12 11.58
N ALA A 218 -27.35 11.28 12.90
CA ALA A 218 -26.72 10.37 13.86
C ALA A 218 -27.27 8.94 13.77
N THR A 219 -28.57 8.79 13.49
CA THR A 219 -29.21 7.48 13.29
C THR A 219 -28.76 6.83 11.99
N ARG A 220 -28.67 7.58 10.89
CA ARG A 220 -28.16 7.07 9.60
C ARG A 220 -26.70 6.60 9.71
N ALA A 221 -25.86 7.36 10.41
CA ALA A 221 -24.49 6.96 10.66
C ALA A 221 -24.41 5.69 11.52
N GLU A 222 -25.26 5.55 12.54
CA GLU A 222 -25.36 4.35 13.38
C GLU A 222 -25.72 3.11 12.55
N ASP A 223 -26.68 3.25 11.63
CA ASP A 223 -27.13 2.15 10.77
C ASP A 223 -26.08 1.74 9.74
N LEU A 224 -25.34 2.68 9.16
CA LEU A 224 -24.20 2.37 8.28
C LEU A 224 -23.12 1.56 9.00
N VAL A 225 -22.81 1.93 10.26
CA VAL A 225 -21.84 1.18 11.08
C VAL A 225 -22.37 -0.23 11.39
N LYS A 226 -23.67 -0.40 11.67
CA LYS A 226 -24.29 -1.73 11.86
C LYS A 226 -24.23 -2.59 10.60
N VAL A 227 -24.44 -2.00 9.42
CA VAL A 227 -24.28 -2.71 8.14
C VAL A 227 -22.84 -3.18 7.98
N ALA A 228 -21.85 -2.31 8.21
CA ALA A 228 -20.44 -2.70 8.15
C ALA A 228 -20.06 -3.81 9.15
N GLN A 229 -20.59 -3.75 10.37
CA GLN A 229 -20.42 -4.81 11.38
C GLN A 229 -21.05 -6.14 10.95
N LYS A 230 -22.16 -6.11 10.21
CA LYS A 230 -22.85 -7.29 9.69
C LYS A 230 -22.14 -7.94 8.50
N GLU A 231 -21.40 -7.17 7.70
CA GLU A 231 -20.61 -7.69 6.59
C GLU A 231 -19.22 -8.19 7.02
N LEU A 232 -18.71 -7.75 8.18
CA LEU A 232 -17.39 -8.15 8.67
C LEU A 232 -17.20 -9.69 8.79
N PRO A 233 -18.19 -10.47 9.27
CA PRO A 233 -18.11 -11.93 9.30
C PRO A 233 -18.02 -12.57 7.89
N VAL A 234 -18.56 -11.91 6.87
CA VAL A 234 -18.44 -12.38 5.47
C VAL A 234 -17.00 -12.24 5.00
N VAL A 235 -16.35 -11.11 5.32
CA VAL A 235 -14.93 -10.88 5.03
C VAL A 235 -14.05 -11.88 5.79
N GLU A 236 -14.36 -12.14 7.07
CA GLU A 236 -13.69 -13.15 7.89
C GLU A 236 -13.81 -14.54 7.28
N SER A 237 -15.02 -14.93 6.83
CA SER A 237 -15.25 -16.20 6.12
C SER A 237 -14.39 -16.29 4.86
N VAL A 238 -14.40 -15.27 3.99
CA VAL A 238 -13.63 -15.30 2.74
C VAL A 238 -12.12 -15.43 2.99
N ILE A 239 -11.60 -14.77 4.03
CA ILE A 239 -10.19 -14.89 4.42
C ILE A 239 -9.88 -16.30 4.90
N ASN A 240 -10.69 -16.85 5.80
CA ASN A 240 -10.51 -18.19 6.34
C ASN A 240 -10.65 -19.28 5.26
N ASP A 241 -11.68 -19.18 4.43
CA ASP A 241 -11.96 -20.10 3.33
C ASP A 241 -10.84 -20.06 2.28
N GLY A 242 -10.31 -18.86 1.99
CA GLY A 242 -9.16 -18.67 1.11
C GLY A 242 -7.86 -19.25 1.69
N GLN A 243 -7.62 -19.06 2.98
CA GLN A 243 -6.46 -19.66 3.66
C GLN A 243 -6.56 -21.19 3.71
N GLU A 244 -7.75 -21.75 3.93
CA GLU A 244 -7.99 -23.19 3.91
C GLU A 244 -7.79 -23.78 2.50
N ALA A 245 -8.31 -23.12 1.47
CA ALA A 245 -8.12 -23.52 0.07
C ALA A 245 -6.63 -23.55 -0.32
N LEU A 246 -5.87 -22.52 0.06
CA LEU A 246 -4.43 -22.46 -0.19
C LEU A 246 -3.65 -23.48 0.63
N GLY A 247 -4.03 -23.72 1.89
CA GLY A 247 -3.44 -24.78 2.70
C GLY A 247 -3.68 -26.17 2.12
N ASN A 248 -4.85 -26.40 1.51
CA ASN A 248 -5.16 -27.64 0.81
C ASN A 248 -4.41 -27.77 -0.53
N LEU A 249 -4.22 -26.66 -1.26
CA LEU A 249 -3.38 -26.63 -2.46
C LEU A 249 -1.90 -26.91 -2.14
N ASP A 250 -1.40 -26.37 -1.03
CA ASP A 250 -0.05 -26.66 -0.54
C ASP A 250 0.10 -28.14 -0.16
N LYS A 251 -0.92 -28.76 0.47
CA LYS A 251 -0.96 -30.21 0.72
C LYS A 251 -0.99 -31.03 -0.57
N PHE A 252 -1.75 -30.61 -1.58
CA PHE A 252 -1.77 -31.27 -2.89
C PHE A 252 -0.37 -31.29 -3.51
N PHE A 253 0.32 -30.15 -3.55
CA PHE A 253 1.69 -30.10 -4.07
C PHE A 253 2.66 -30.90 -3.20
N ALA A 254 2.55 -30.84 -1.87
CA ALA A 254 3.42 -31.61 -0.97
C ALA A 254 3.26 -33.13 -1.17
N ASN A 255 2.02 -33.61 -1.33
CA ASN A 255 1.73 -35.04 -1.50
C ASN A 255 2.08 -35.57 -2.90
N ASN A 256 2.12 -34.69 -3.91
CA ASN A 256 2.33 -35.07 -5.30
C ASN A 256 3.65 -34.53 -5.88
N ASP A 257 4.51 -33.87 -5.10
CA ASP A 257 5.72 -33.18 -5.60
C ASP A 257 6.67 -34.13 -6.34
N GLU A 258 6.87 -35.32 -5.77
CA GLU A 258 7.73 -36.36 -6.35
C GLU A 258 7.12 -36.97 -7.62
N THR A 259 5.81 -37.26 -7.60
CA THR A 259 5.08 -37.78 -8.76
C THR A 259 5.08 -36.77 -9.92
N LEU A 260 4.83 -35.49 -9.62
CA LEU A 260 4.85 -34.41 -10.61
C LEU A 260 6.26 -34.20 -11.17
N LYS A 261 7.31 -34.25 -10.35
CA LYS A 261 8.71 -34.15 -10.82
C LYS A 261 9.14 -35.33 -11.69
N ASN A 262 8.64 -36.53 -11.39
CA ASN A 262 9.03 -37.76 -12.07
C ASN A 262 8.17 -38.09 -13.30
N ALA A 263 6.96 -37.51 -13.42
CA ALA A 263 6.04 -37.76 -14.53
C ALA A 263 6.68 -37.55 -15.92
N PRO A 264 7.49 -36.49 -16.16
CA PRO A 264 8.16 -36.34 -17.45
C PRO A 264 9.20 -37.45 -17.72
N GLY A 265 9.88 -37.93 -16.67
CA GLY A 265 10.85 -39.02 -16.79
C GLY A 265 10.22 -40.34 -17.23
N THR A 266 9.02 -40.66 -16.73
CA THR A 266 8.30 -41.90 -17.10
C THR A 266 7.90 -41.90 -18.58
N MET A 267 7.33 -40.80 -19.07
CA MET A 267 6.93 -40.68 -20.47
C MET A 267 8.14 -40.70 -21.42
N ARG A 268 9.24 -40.05 -21.03
CA ARG A 268 10.53 -40.13 -21.73
C ARG A 268 11.04 -41.58 -21.83
N ASN A 269 10.95 -42.35 -20.76
CA ASN A 269 11.38 -43.74 -20.74
C ASN A 269 10.52 -44.61 -21.68
N ASN A 270 9.19 -44.46 -21.65
CA ASN A 270 8.27 -45.16 -22.55
C ASN A 270 8.57 -44.88 -24.02
N LEU A 271 8.86 -43.62 -24.38
CA LEU A 271 9.19 -43.22 -25.74
C LEU A 271 10.61 -43.68 -26.16
N THR A 272 11.53 -43.84 -25.20
CA THR A 272 12.84 -44.44 -25.44
C THR A 272 12.71 -45.93 -25.77
N VAL A 273 11.82 -46.64 -25.08
CA VAL A 273 11.50 -48.04 -25.38
C VAL A 273 10.88 -48.18 -26.77
N ALA A 274 9.92 -47.33 -27.11
CA ALA A 274 9.34 -47.26 -28.47
C ALA A 274 10.42 -47.07 -29.54
N LYS A 275 11.42 -46.22 -29.27
CA LYS A 275 12.53 -45.99 -30.20
C LYS A 275 13.42 -47.23 -30.36
N ASP A 276 13.78 -47.89 -29.26
CA ASP A 276 14.59 -49.12 -29.27
C ASP A 276 13.91 -50.24 -30.07
N VAL A 277 12.59 -50.38 -29.92
CA VAL A 277 11.78 -51.32 -30.72
C VAL A 277 11.87 -50.99 -32.21
N MET A 278 11.75 -49.71 -32.61
CA MET A 278 11.87 -49.31 -34.01
C MET A 278 13.27 -49.52 -34.59
N ASP A 279 14.33 -49.31 -33.79
CA ASP A 279 15.72 -49.59 -34.19
C ASP A 279 15.96 -51.08 -34.43
N LYS A 280 15.39 -51.93 -33.56
CA LYS A 280 15.46 -53.39 -33.68
C LYS A 280 14.64 -53.89 -34.87
N ALA A 281 13.44 -53.37 -35.08
CA ALA A 281 12.61 -53.66 -36.25
C ALA A 281 13.30 -53.29 -37.57
N ASN A 282 13.96 -52.14 -37.63
CA ASN A 282 14.76 -51.72 -38.77
C ASN A 282 15.96 -52.66 -39.01
N THR A 283 16.63 -53.12 -37.94
CA THR A 283 17.74 -54.09 -38.05
C THR A 283 17.26 -55.45 -38.56
N PHE A 284 16.13 -55.92 -38.05
CA PHE A 284 15.51 -57.18 -38.47
C PHE A 284 15.05 -57.16 -39.93
N THR A 285 14.40 -56.08 -40.37
CA THR A 285 14.01 -55.93 -41.79
C THR A 285 15.21 -55.82 -42.72
N ASN A 286 16.31 -55.19 -42.30
CA ASN A 286 17.58 -55.21 -43.04
C ASN A 286 18.14 -56.62 -43.21
N PHE A 287 18.06 -57.45 -42.16
CA PHE A 287 18.45 -58.86 -42.22
C PHE A 287 17.57 -59.66 -43.21
N LEU A 288 16.26 -59.42 -43.27
CA LEU A 288 15.37 -60.04 -44.26
C LEU A 288 15.72 -59.65 -45.70
N MET A 289 16.24 -58.45 -45.93
CA MET A 289 16.70 -58.00 -47.25
C MET A 289 18.09 -58.55 -47.62
N ASN A 290 18.95 -58.79 -46.63
CA ASN A 290 20.31 -59.28 -46.83
C ASN A 290 20.71 -60.30 -45.74
N PRO A 291 20.54 -61.62 -45.97
CA PRO A 291 20.70 -62.66 -44.94
C PRO A 291 22.15 -62.94 -44.49
N GLY A 292 23.11 -62.04 -44.74
CA GLY A 292 24.50 -62.11 -44.27
C GLY A 292 24.81 -61.25 -43.04
N ILE A 293 23.81 -60.61 -42.42
CA ILE A 293 23.99 -59.73 -41.25
C ILE A 293 24.04 -60.57 -39.96
N ASP A 294 25.07 -60.37 -39.14
CA ASP A 294 25.23 -61.03 -37.84
C ASP A 294 24.20 -60.52 -36.81
N LEU A 295 23.38 -61.43 -36.29
CA LEU A 295 22.31 -61.15 -35.32
C LEU A 295 22.77 -61.34 -33.86
N SER A 296 24.01 -61.77 -33.61
CA SER A 296 24.54 -62.07 -32.27
C SER A 296 24.59 -60.86 -31.30
N GLY A 297 24.45 -59.64 -31.83
CA GLY A 297 24.34 -58.41 -31.06
C GLY A 297 22.93 -58.03 -30.57
N MET A 298 21.88 -58.76 -30.97
CA MET A 298 20.51 -58.48 -30.54
C MET A 298 20.29 -58.94 -29.09
N LYS A 299 20.31 -58.00 -28.14
CA LYS A 299 19.89 -58.23 -26.76
C LYS A 299 18.37 -58.16 -26.64
N GLY A 300 17.80 -58.91 -25.68
CA GLY A 300 16.37 -58.88 -25.34
C GLY A 300 15.85 -57.45 -25.08
N LEU A 301 14.54 -57.27 -25.15
CA LEU A 301 13.93 -55.99 -24.80
C LEU A 301 14.18 -55.70 -23.29
N PRO A 302 14.37 -54.43 -22.88
CA PRO A 302 14.58 -54.07 -21.47
C PRO A 302 13.40 -54.49 -20.56
N GLU A 303 13.48 -54.27 -19.25
CA GLU A 303 12.32 -54.46 -18.37
C GLU A 303 11.32 -53.30 -18.54
N PHE A 304 10.01 -53.62 -18.51
CA PHE A 304 8.98 -52.59 -18.58
C PHE A 304 9.06 -51.69 -17.33
N PRO A 305 8.98 -50.35 -17.48
CA PRO A 305 9.10 -49.43 -16.35
C PRO A 305 8.07 -49.70 -15.25
N ALA A 306 8.45 -49.49 -13.98
CA ALA A 306 7.55 -49.64 -12.84
C ALA A 306 6.35 -48.68 -12.90
N ARG A 307 5.19 -49.15 -12.41
CA ARG A 307 3.93 -48.40 -12.43
C ARG A 307 4.05 -47.11 -11.61
N PRO A 308 3.62 -45.96 -12.14
CA PRO A 308 3.50 -44.74 -11.35
C PRO A 308 2.54 -44.96 -10.17
N ASP A 309 2.94 -44.54 -8.98
CA ASP A 309 2.08 -44.59 -7.80
C ASP A 309 1.00 -43.49 -7.88
N LEU A 310 -0.16 -43.84 -8.45
CA LEU A 310 -1.33 -42.97 -8.57
C LEU A 310 -2.19 -42.94 -7.29
N SER A 311 -1.83 -43.70 -6.25
CA SER A 311 -2.59 -43.75 -4.98
C SER A 311 -2.55 -42.43 -4.19
N LYS A 312 -1.58 -41.55 -4.50
CA LYS A 312 -1.40 -40.23 -3.87
C LYS A 312 -2.27 -39.11 -4.47
N MET A 313 -2.90 -39.34 -5.62
CA MET A 313 -3.90 -38.41 -6.19
C MET A 313 -5.24 -38.59 -5.45
N ASN A 314 -5.58 -37.72 -4.50
CA ASN A 314 -6.88 -37.77 -3.81
C ASN A 314 -7.94 -36.88 -4.48
N ASP A 315 -9.21 -37.22 -4.31
CA ASP A 315 -10.38 -36.46 -4.77
C ASP A 315 -10.88 -35.43 -3.73
N GLU A 316 -10.30 -35.50 -2.53
CA GLU A 316 -10.71 -34.75 -1.34
C GLU A 316 -10.44 -33.25 -1.50
N GLY A 317 -9.30 -32.87 -2.11
CA GLY A 317 -8.97 -31.48 -2.42
C GLY A 317 -10.01 -30.83 -3.35
N TYR A 318 -10.48 -31.57 -4.35
CA TYR A 318 -11.55 -31.11 -5.21
C TYR A 318 -12.87 -31.03 -4.44
N LYS A 319 -13.29 -32.09 -3.74
CA LYS A 319 -14.56 -32.08 -2.96
C LYS A 319 -14.64 -30.91 -1.97
N ASN A 320 -13.52 -30.45 -1.43
CA ASN A 320 -13.44 -29.31 -0.52
C ASN A 320 -13.61 -27.96 -1.25
N ILE A 321 -12.97 -27.75 -2.41
CA ILE A 321 -13.15 -26.53 -3.22
C ILE A 321 -14.62 -26.32 -3.61
N ALA A 322 -15.34 -27.39 -3.94
CA ALA A 322 -16.76 -27.33 -4.23
C ALA A 322 -17.61 -26.92 -3.03
N ARG A 323 -17.35 -27.49 -1.85
CA ARG A 323 -18.07 -27.11 -0.63
C ARG A 323 -17.90 -25.60 -0.36
N ASN A 324 -16.69 -25.07 -0.54
CA ASN A 324 -16.38 -23.67 -0.23
C ASN A 324 -17.00 -22.69 -1.23
N ILE A 325 -17.00 -23.03 -2.52
CA ILE A 325 -17.70 -22.25 -3.56
C ILE A 325 -19.23 -22.26 -3.29
N ASN A 326 -19.79 -23.40 -2.91
CA ASN A 326 -21.21 -23.53 -2.57
C ASN A 326 -21.60 -22.66 -1.37
N GLN A 327 -20.78 -22.67 -0.32
CA GLN A 327 -21.02 -21.86 0.87
C GLN A 327 -20.94 -20.36 0.58
N THR A 328 -19.99 -19.93 -0.24
CA THR A 328 -19.83 -18.52 -0.65
C THR A 328 -21.06 -18.01 -1.41
N VAL A 329 -21.58 -18.81 -2.36
CA VAL A 329 -22.78 -18.43 -3.11
C VAL A 329 -24.01 -18.39 -2.21
N ASN A 330 -24.21 -19.38 -1.35
CA ASN A 330 -25.33 -19.40 -0.42
C ASN A 330 -25.31 -18.20 0.56
N ASN A 331 -24.12 -17.74 0.98
CA ASN A 331 -24.00 -16.55 1.81
C ASN A 331 -24.47 -15.28 1.09
N VAL A 332 -24.10 -15.11 -0.19
CA VAL A 332 -24.56 -13.96 -1.00
C VAL A 332 -26.07 -14.03 -1.27
N LEU A 333 -26.61 -15.22 -1.55
CA LEU A 333 -28.05 -15.42 -1.74
C LEU A 333 -28.85 -15.13 -0.46
N ASN A 334 -28.37 -15.58 0.70
CA ASN A 334 -28.97 -15.27 2.00
C ASN A 334 -28.92 -13.77 2.32
N SER A 335 -27.82 -13.11 1.96
CA SER A 335 -27.66 -11.66 2.11
C SER A 335 -28.64 -10.88 1.22
N ALA A 336 -28.84 -11.32 -0.03
CA ALA A 336 -29.85 -10.76 -0.93
C ALA A 336 -31.28 -10.95 -0.38
N ARG A 337 -31.58 -12.15 0.14
CA ARG A 337 -32.88 -12.49 0.77
C ARG A 337 -33.20 -11.62 1.98
N ALA A 338 -32.18 -11.30 2.78
CA ALA A 338 -32.33 -10.40 3.91
C ALA A 338 -32.66 -8.96 3.46
N GLY A 339 -32.06 -8.50 2.36
CA GLY A 339 -32.32 -7.16 1.79
C GLY A 339 -33.74 -7.02 1.23
N THR A 340 -34.23 -8.03 0.49
CA THR A 340 -35.60 -8.04 -0.02
C THR A 340 -36.64 -8.15 1.09
N ALA A 341 -36.38 -8.94 2.14
CA ALA A 341 -37.25 -9.04 3.32
C ALA A 341 -37.34 -7.70 4.08
N TYR A 342 -36.22 -7.01 4.24
CA TYR A 342 -36.19 -5.66 4.83
C TYR A 342 -37.01 -4.67 3.98
N GLY A 343 -36.79 -4.64 2.67
CA GLY A 343 -37.57 -3.80 1.75
C GLY A 343 -39.07 -4.07 1.83
N LYS A 344 -39.47 -5.34 1.89
CA LYS A 344 -40.89 -5.74 2.02
C LYS A 344 -41.50 -5.28 3.35
N SER A 345 -40.75 -5.35 4.45
CA SER A 345 -41.19 -4.85 5.75
C SER A 345 -41.48 -3.35 5.72
N VAL A 346 -40.62 -2.57 5.07
CA VAL A 346 -40.77 -1.11 4.94
C VAL A 346 -41.97 -0.77 4.04
N VAL A 347 -42.08 -1.41 2.87
CA VAL A 347 -43.21 -1.18 1.95
C VAL A 347 -44.56 -1.55 2.57
N ASN A 348 -44.64 -2.66 3.32
CA ASN A 348 -45.87 -3.04 4.03
C ASN A 348 -46.23 -2.08 5.17
N GLY A 349 -45.24 -1.45 5.81
CA GLY A 349 -45.46 -0.42 6.82
C GLY A 349 -46.20 0.80 6.26
N LEU A 350 -45.97 1.14 4.99
CA LEU A 350 -46.63 2.25 4.29
C LEU A 350 -48.09 1.96 3.92
N GLN A 351 -48.49 0.69 3.83
CA GLN A 351 -49.86 0.31 3.47
C GLN A 351 -50.88 0.45 4.63
N ASN A 352 -50.41 0.66 5.87
CA ASN A 352 -51.22 0.48 7.08
C ASN A 352 -51.66 1.79 7.81
N GLY A 353 -51.49 3.00 7.27
CA GLY A 353 -52.06 4.23 7.87
C GLY A 353 -51.36 5.54 7.50
N GLN A 354 -51.79 6.66 8.12
CA GLN A 354 -51.16 7.99 7.97
C GLN A 354 -49.67 7.93 8.38
N PHE A 355 -48.78 7.98 7.41
CA PHE A 355 -47.34 8.01 7.60
C PHE A 355 -46.80 9.43 7.36
N ASP A 356 -45.71 9.76 8.05
CA ASP A 356 -44.94 10.97 7.76
C ASP A 356 -44.24 10.81 6.39
N PRO A 357 -44.54 11.66 5.39
CA PRO A 357 -43.96 11.57 4.05
C PRO A 357 -42.43 11.66 4.03
N GLU A 358 -41.83 12.48 4.91
CA GLU A 358 -40.38 12.66 4.93
C GLU A 358 -39.68 11.44 5.53
N LYS A 359 -40.25 10.88 6.60
CA LYS A 359 -39.76 9.62 7.21
C LYS A 359 -39.90 8.43 6.26
N ALA A 360 -41.04 8.32 5.58
CA ALA A 360 -41.27 7.27 4.58
C ALA A 360 -40.26 7.33 3.42
N LYS A 361 -39.97 8.55 2.93
CA LYS A 361 -38.99 8.77 1.87
C LYS A 361 -37.59 8.35 2.30
N GLN A 362 -37.22 8.63 3.53
CA GLN A 362 -35.94 8.24 4.11
C GLN A 362 -35.80 6.72 4.25
N ASP A 363 -36.81 6.05 4.82
CA ASP A 363 -36.80 4.59 5.00
C ASP A 363 -36.71 3.87 3.64
N LEU A 364 -37.42 4.37 2.62
CA LEU A 364 -37.36 3.82 1.25
C LEU A 364 -36.01 4.08 0.55
N ASN A 365 -35.36 5.22 0.80
CA ASN A 365 -34.01 5.47 0.29
C ASN A 365 -32.98 4.51 0.92
N ALA A 366 -33.10 4.22 2.23
CA ALA A 366 -32.26 3.24 2.90
C ALA A 366 -32.46 1.82 2.35
N VAL A 367 -33.70 1.44 2.03
CA VAL A 367 -34.01 0.19 1.32
C VAL A 367 -33.35 0.15 -0.07
N SER A 368 -33.43 1.26 -0.82
CA SER A 368 -32.86 1.38 -2.17
C SER A 368 -31.33 1.21 -2.19
N GLU A 369 -30.64 1.84 -1.24
CA GLU A 369 -29.20 1.69 -1.06
C GLU A 369 -28.82 0.27 -0.63
N ASN A 370 -29.59 -0.33 0.29
CA ASN A 370 -29.37 -1.71 0.74
C ASN A 370 -29.48 -2.71 -0.43
N LEU A 371 -30.55 -2.60 -1.23
CA LEU A 371 -30.76 -3.46 -2.40
C LEU A 371 -29.67 -3.25 -3.46
N GLN A 372 -29.15 -2.03 -3.63
CA GLN A 372 -28.04 -1.76 -4.53
C GLN A 372 -26.76 -2.48 -4.08
N GLY A 373 -26.40 -2.39 -2.79
CA GLY A 373 -25.20 -3.09 -2.28
C GLY A 373 -25.29 -4.62 -2.43
N ARG A 374 -26.48 -5.21 -2.30
CA ARG A 374 -26.70 -6.65 -2.57
C ARG A 374 -26.59 -6.99 -4.05
N THR A 375 -27.08 -6.11 -4.91
CA THR A 375 -26.95 -6.22 -6.38
C THR A 375 -25.48 -6.22 -6.80
N ASP A 376 -24.66 -5.35 -6.18
CA ASP A 376 -23.23 -5.25 -6.46
C ASP A 376 -22.47 -6.51 -6.00
N SER A 377 -22.88 -7.10 -4.87
CA SER A 377 -22.34 -8.39 -4.38
C SER A 377 -22.62 -9.54 -5.35
N ILE A 378 -23.82 -9.57 -5.94
CA ILE A 378 -24.17 -10.54 -6.99
C ILE A 378 -23.35 -10.27 -8.26
N ALA A 379 -23.15 -9.01 -8.64
CA ALA A 379 -22.32 -8.62 -9.79
C ALA A 379 -20.85 -9.06 -9.62
N TYR A 380 -20.32 -8.98 -8.40
CA TYR A 380 -19.00 -9.51 -8.09
C TYR A 380 -18.92 -11.03 -8.30
N LEU A 381 -19.89 -11.80 -7.81
CA LEU A 381 -19.95 -13.24 -8.06
C LEU A 381 -20.07 -13.57 -9.55
N ILE A 382 -20.85 -12.80 -10.32
CA ILE A 382 -20.95 -12.94 -11.77
C ILE A 382 -19.57 -12.77 -12.41
N ASN A 383 -18.81 -11.74 -12.01
CA ASN A 383 -17.46 -11.53 -12.52
C ASN A 383 -16.53 -12.70 -12.16
N VAL A 384 -16.56 -13.18 -10.92
CA VAL A 384 -15.77 -14.33 -10.49
C VAL A 384 -16.10 -15.57 -11.34
N PHE A 385 -17.39 -15.92 -11.50
CA PHE A 385 -17.77 -17.07 -12.31
C PHE A 385 -17.51 -16.86 -13.80
N THR A 386 -17.57 -15.63 -14.30
CA THR A 386 -17.22 -15.30 -15.69
C THR A 386 -15.72 -15.46 -15.93
N GLU A 387 -14.87 -15.05 -14.98
CA GLU A 387 -13.42 -15.28 -15.07
C GLU A 387 -13.09 -16.77 -14.92
N LEU A 388 -13.78 -17.49 -14.04
CA LEU A 388 -13.65 -18.96 -13.93
C LEU A 388 -14.12 -19.66 -15.21
N GLN A 389 -15.18 -19.17 -15.86
CA GLN A 389 -15.66 -19.68 -17.14
C GLN A 389 -14.66 -19.44 -18.26
N LYS A 390 -14.11 -18.21 -18.35
CA LYS A 390 -13.06 -17.86 -19.32
C LYS A 390 -11.80 -18.70 -19.11
N SER A 391 -11.51 -19.04 -17.85
CA SER A 391 -10.40 -19.92 -17.46
C SER A 391 -10.74 -21.41 -17.63
N ALA A 392 -12.01 -21.76 -17.88
CA ALA A 392 -12.42 -23.14 -18.10
C ALA A 392 -12.15 -23.55 -19.54
N THR A 393 -11.35 -24.59 -19.72
CA THR A 393 -10.87 -25.01 -21.04
C THR A 393 -11.57 -26.26 -21.58
N THR A 394 -12.59 -26.79 -20.89
CA THR A 394 -13.45 -27.90 -21.34
C THR A 394 -14.85 -27.40 -21.66
N ASP A 395 -15.52 -27.99 -22.65
CA ASP A 395 -16.93 -27.68 -22.98
C ASP A 395 -17.83 -27.88 -21.76
N PHE A 396 -17.54 -28.91 -20.95
CA PHE A 396 -18.20 -29.12 -19.67
C PHE A 396 -17.97 -27.96 -18.70
N GLY A 397 -16.72 -27.53 -18.47
CA GLY A 397 -16.39 -26.43 -17.56
C GLY A 397 -16.96 -25.08 -18.02
N GLN A 398 -16.92 -24.81 -19.33
CA GLN A 398 -17.52 -23.60 -19.90
C GLN A 398 -19.04 -23.60 -19.75
N SER A 399 -19.71 -24.71 -20.08
CA SER A 399 -21.15 -24.87 -19.88
C SER A 399 -21.55 -24.81 -18.40
N PHE A 400 -20.73 -25.40 -17.52
CA PHE A 400 -20.92 -25.42 -16.07
C PHE A 400 -20.90 -24.00 -15.49
N PHE A 401 -19.91 -23.18 -15.81
CA PHE A 401 -19.85 -21.82 -15.29
C PHE A 401 -20.81 -20.87 -16.02
N GLN A 402 -21.03 -21.01 -17.33
CA GLN A 402 -21.97 -20.19 -18.10
C GLN A 402 -23.40 -20.30 -17.54
N GLY A 403 -23.90 -21.51 -17.28
CA GLY A 403 -25.24 -21.67 -16.70
C GLY A 403 -25.40 -21.01 -15.32
N ARG A 404 -24.30 -20.79 -14.60
CA ARG A 404 -24.30 -20.12 -13.28
C ARG A 404 -24.20 -18.60 -13.43
N VAL A 405 -23.39 -18.13 -14.36
CA VAL A 405 -23.36 -16.71 -14.79
C VAL A 405 -24.75 -16.28 -15.25
N ASP A 406 -25.44 -17.08 -16.07
CA ASP A 406 -26.78 -16.76 -16.58
C ASP A 406 -27.82 -16.63 -15.47
N ARG A 407 -27.79 -17.56 -14.50
CA ARG A 407 -28.71 -17.55 -13.35
C ARG A 407 -28.46 -16.37 -12.43
N LEU A 408 -27.20 -16.08 -12.10
CA LEU A 408 -26.85 -14.93 -11.26
C LEU A 408 -27.15 -13.62 -11.98
N THR A 409 -26.98 -13.56 -13.31
CA THR A 409 -27.33 -12.38 -14.12
C THR A 409 -28.84 -12.12 -14.08
N LYS A 410 -29.67 -13.18 -14.22
CA LYS A 410 -31.12 -13.06 -14.05
C LYS A 410 -31.50 -12.56 -12.66
N LEU A 411 -30.84 -13.07 -11.61
CA LEU A 411 -31.05 -12.63 -10.25
C LEU A 411 -30.66 -11.15 -10.05
N LYS A 412 -29.50 -10.73 -10.56
CA LYS A 412 -29.05 -9.32 -10.55
C LYS A 412 -30.10 -8.40 -11.16
N SER A 413 -30.60 -8.73 -12.36
CA SER A 413 -31.65 -7.94 -13.01
C SER A 413 -32.97 -7.94 -12.22
N GLY A 414 -33.32 -9.05 -11.56
CA GLY A 414 -34.47 -9.10 -10.65
C GLY A 414 -34.33 -8.14 -9.47
N MET A 415 -33.14 -8.07 -8.87
CA MET A 415 -32.82 -7.16 -7.77
C MET A 415 -32.83 -5.69 -8.20
N GLU A 416 -32.29 -5.37 -9.39
CA GLU A 416 -32.35 -4.02 -9.96
C GLU A 416 -33.79 -3.57 -10.22
N ASN A 417 -34.63 -4.47 -10.73
CA ASN A 417 -36.05 -4.20 -10.94
C ASN A 417 -36.80 -3.95 -9.61
N ALA A 418 -36.51 -4.74 -8.57
CA ALA A 418 -37.04 -4.50 -7.23
C ALA A 418 -36.61 -3.14 -6.68
N ASN A 419 -35.33 -2.78 -6.84
CA ASN A 419 -34.81 -1.48 -6.41
C ASN A 419 -35.49 -0.32 -7.15
N ASN A 420 -35.71 -0.44 -8.46
CA ASN A 420 -36.44 0.56 -9.23
C ASN A 420 -37.90 0.71 -8.75
N GLY A 421 -38.57 -0.39 -8.37
CA GLY A 421 -39.90 -0.31 -7.76
C GLY A 421 -39.95 0.48 -6.45
N ILE A 422 -38.88 0.43 -5.64
CA ILE A 422 -38.74 1.24 -4.43
C ILE A 422 -38.54 2.72 -4.77
N LYS A 423 -37.69 3.02 -5.76
CA LYS A 423 -37.47 4.40 -6.25
C LYS A 423 -38.73 5.02 -6.84
N ASP A 424 -39.58 4.23 -7.48
CA ASP A 424 -40.88 4.69 -7.98
C ASP A 424 -41.78 5.20 -6.82
N ILE A 425 -41.79 4.52 -5.66
CA ILE A 425 -42.52 4.98 -4.47
C ILE A 425 -41.92 6.29 -3.93
N VAL A 426 -40.60 6.38 -3.82
CA VAL A 426 -39.88 7.59 -3.38
C VAL A 426 -40.26 8.80 -4.25
N ASN A 427 -40.35 8.59 -5.57
CA ASN A 427 -40.72 9.65 -6.51
C ASN A 427 -42.18 10.09 -6.34
N VAL A 428 -43.11 9.17 -6.11
CA VAL A 428 -44.53 9.51 -5.85
C VAL A 428 -44.69 10.32 -4.57
N ILE A 429 -43.98 9.95 -3.49
CA ILE A 429 -43.96 10.72 -2.25
C ILE A 429 -43.39 12.13 -2.49
N GLY A 430 -42.31 12.22 -3.28
CA GLY A 430 -41.64 13.48 -3.61
C GLY A 430 -42.47 14.48 -4.42
N THR A 431 -43.52 14.04 -5.12
CA THR A 431 -44.45 14.91 -5.85
C THR A 431 -45.64 15.37 -5.01
N GLY A 432 -45.70 14.97 -3.72
CA GLY A 432 -46.81 15.29 -2.83
C GLY A 432 -48.09 14.52 -3.13
N GLN A 433 -48.02 13.48 -3.96
CA GLN A 433 -49.15 12.61 -4.26
C GLN A 433 -49.29 11.51 -3.21
N GLU A 434 -50.53 11.17 -2.87
CA GLU A 434 -50.81 10.05 -1.96
C GLU A 434 -50.34 8.73 -2.59
N VAL A 435 -49.56 7.95 -1.84
CA VAL A 435 -49.05 6.66 -2.31
C VAL A 435 -50.20 5.68 -2.41
N LYS A 436 -50.69 5.47 -3.65
CA LYS A 436 -51.77 4.51 -3.91
C LYS A 436 -51.30 3.09 -3.62
N LYS A 437 -52.22 2.29 -3.09
CA LYS A 437 -52.03 0.86 -2.82
C LYS A 437 -51.45 0.11 -4.03
N ASP A 438 -51.93 0.41 -5.23
CA ASP A 438 -51.45 -0.18 -6.48
C ASP A 438 -49.93 -0.01 -6.70
N VAL A 439 -49.34 1.12 -6.27
CA VAL A 439 -47.90 1.40 -6.42
C VAL A 439 -47.08 0.57 -5.43
N THR A 440 -47.54 0.46 -4.18
CA THR A 440 -46.91 -0.41 -3.17
C THR A 440 -47.05 -1.89 -3.51
N ASP A 441 -48.18 -2.30 -4.09
CA ASP A 441 -48.43 -3.68 -4.53
C ASP A 441 -47.49 -4.06 -5.69
N VAL A 442 -47.24 -3.14 -6.63
CA VAL A 442 -46.26 -3.33 -7.71
C VAL A 442 -44.83 -3.47 -7.17
N ALA A 443 -44.43 -2.66 -6.18
CA ALA A 443 -43.11 -2.78 -5.56
C ALA A 443 -42.95 -4.10 -4.78
N ASN A 444 -43.97 -4.51 -4.03
CA ASN A 444 -44.00 -5.80 -3.34
C ASN A 444 -43.96 -6.98 -4.33
N GLN A 445 -44.67 -6.90 -5.45
CA GLN A 445 -44.62 -7.91 -6.50
C GLN A 445 -43.21 -8.05 -7.10
N LYS A 446 -42.50 -6.94 -7.30
CA LYS A 446 -41.11 -6.95 -7.79
C LYS A 446 -40.14 -7.53 -6.75
N LEU A 447 -40.31 -7.24 -5.46
CA LEU A 447 -39.54 -7.84 -4.36
C LEU A 447 -39.79 -9.36 -4.25
N ASP A 448 -41.04 -9.79 -4.43
CA ASP A 448 -41.41 -11.21 -4.42
C ASP A 448 -40.87 -11.96 -5.64
N ALA A 449 -40.86 -11.32 -6.81
CA ALA A 449 -40.20 -11.85 -8.00
C ALA A 449 -38.69 -12.01 -7.79
N ALA A 450 -38.03 -11.04 -7.13
CA ALA A 450 -36.62 -11.15 -6.76
C ALA A 450 -36.37 -12.31 -5.77
N ASN A 451 -37.22 -12.47 -4.74
CA ASN A 451 -37.15 -13.61 -3.82
C ASN A 451 -37.33 -14.96 -4.52
N GLY A 452 -38.29 -15.07 -5.44
CA GLY A 452 -38.46 -16.29 -6.24
C GLY A 452 -37.22 -16.62 -7.07
N LEU A 453 -36.51 -15.62 -7.59
CA LEU A 453 -35.23 -15.80 -8.29
C LEU A 453 -34.10 -16.22 -7.34
N ILE A 454 -34.10 -15.73 -6.09
CA ILE A 454 -33.13 -16.14 -5.06
C ILE A 454 -33.36 -17.61 -4.69
N ASP A 455 -34.61 -18.00 -4.43
CA ASP A 455 -34.97 -19.38 -4.08
C ASP A 455 -34.66 -20.35 -5.23
N GLN A 456 -34.95 -19.95 -6.47
CA GLN A 456 -34.60 -20.74 -7.64
C GLN A 456 -33.07 -20.84 -7.82
N ALA A 457 -32.34 -19.74 -7.61
CA ALA A 457 -30.88 -19.75 -7.69
C ALA A 457 -30.27 -20.65 -6.61
N GLU A 458 -30.74 -20.59 -5.36
CA GLU A 458 -30.27 -21.43 -4.26
C GLU A 458 -30.57 -22.91 -4.51
N LYS A 459 -31.80 -23.22 -4.94
CA LYS A 459 -32.20 -24.59 -5.26
C LYS A 459 -31.36 -25.16 -6.40
N ASP A 460 -31.27 -24.43 -7.51
CA ASP A 460 -30.47 -24.85 -8.67
C ASP A 460 -29.01 -25.03 -8.27
N TYR A 461 -28.46 -24.13 -7.45
CA TYR A 461 -27.07 -24.22 -7.02
C TYR A 461 -26.84 -25.44 -6.12
N ASN A 462 -27.66 -25.65 -5.10
CA ASN A 462 -27.51 -26.79 -4.19
C ASN A 462 -27.75 -28.15 -4.87
N GLU A 463 -28.70 -28.25 -5.81
CA GLU A 463 -29.03 -29.50 -6.51
C GLU A 463 -28.06 -29.81 -7.67
N THR A 464 -27.66 -28.82 -8.48
CA THR A 464 -26.81 -29.06 -9.67
C THR A 464 -25.32 -28.92 -9.37
N PHE A 465 -24.88 -28.01 -8.49
CA PHE A 465 -23.44 -27.79 -8.23
C PHE A 465 -22.77 -29.01 -7.61
N VAL A 466 -23.36 -29.60 -6.56
CA VAL A 466 -22.78 -30.79 -5.92
C VAL A 466 -22.82 -32.01 -6.85
N ALA A 467 -23.87 -32.15 -7.66
CA ALA A 467 -24.03 -33.27 -8.60
C ALA A 467 -23.07 -33.16 -9.81
N ASP A 468 -23.01 -32.00 -10.46
CA ASP A 468 -22.12 -31.72 -11.59
C ASP A 468 -20.64 -31.76 -11.17
N TYR A 469 -20.33 -31.25 -9.98
CA TYR A 469 -18.97 -31.29 -9.45
C TYR A 469 -18.54 -32.69 -9.03
N LYS A 470 -19.45 -33.49 -8.42
CA LYS A 470 -19.21 -34.94 -8.22
C LYS A 470 -18.93 -35.65 -9.53
N LYS A 471 -19.56 -35.24 -10.63
CA LYS A 471 -19.33 -35.79 -11.98
C LYS A 471 -17.92 -35.48 -12.48
N ALA A 472 -17.44 -34.24 -12.30
CA ALA A 472 -16.05 -33.84 -12.61
C ALA A 472 -14.99 -34.57 -11.75
N VAL A 473 -15.30 -34.82 -10.48
CA VAL A 473 -14.46 -35.61 -9.58
C VAL A 473 -14.43 -37.10 -9.97
N SER A 474 -15.58 -37.67 -10.37
CA SER A 474 -15.63 -39.05 -10.86
C SER A 474 -14.83 -39.23 -12.16
N THR A 475 -14.55 -38.16 -12.90
CA THR A 475 -13.67 -38.19 -14.08
C THR A 475 -12.20 -38.36 -13.71
N VAL A 476 -11.76 -37.93 -12.52
CA VAL A 476 -10.40 -38.16 -12.02
C VAL A 476 -10.22 -39.61 -11.59
N ASP A 477 -11.21 -40.19 -10.92
CA ASP A 477 -11.18 -41.61 -10.54
C ASP A 477 -11.35 -42.53 -11.76
N GLN A 478 -12.18 -42.14 -12.73
CA GLN A 478 -12.25 -42.80 -14.03
C GLN A 478 -10.93 -42.67 -14.79
N ALA A 479 -10.31 -41.48 -14.84
CA ALA A 479 -9.00 -41.30 -15.48
C ALA A 479 -7.89 -42.10 -14.79
N LYS A 480 -7.92 -42.28 -13.47
CA LYS A 480 -7.02 -43.22 -12.77
C LYS A 480 -7.28 -44.66 -13.20
N ALA A 481 -8.54 -45.07 -13.26
CA ALA A 481 -8.92 -46.42 -13.68
C ALA A 481 -8.48 -46.69 -15.13
N ASP A 482 -8.78 -45.75 -16.05
CA ASP A 482 -8.42 -45.81 -17.46
C ASP A 482 -6.89 -45.79 -17.65
N ALA A 483 -6.15 -44.94 -16.92
CA ALA A 483 -4.69 -44.91 -16.96
C ALA A 483 -4.06 -46.19 -16.40
N ASN A 484 -4.67 -46.80 -15.39
CA ASN A 484 -4.24 -48.07 -14.83
C ASN A 484 -4.51 -49.23 -15.79
N GLU A 485 -5.70 -49.29 -16.39
CA GLU A 485 -6.04 -50.26 -17.43
C GLU A 485 -5.16 -50.12 -18.66
N ALA A 486 -4.88 -48.90 -19.11
CA ALA A 486 -3.96 -48.62 -20.21
C ALA A 486 -2.53 -49.08 -19.88
N TYR A 487 -2.00 -48.73 -18.69
CA TYR A 487 -0.69 -49.19 -18.24
C TYR A 487 -0.61 -50.72 -18.19
N ASP A 488 -1.62 -51.38 -17.61
CA ASP A 488 -1.66 -52.84 -17.50
C ASP A 488 -1.80 -53.50 -18.89
N SER A 489 -2.59 -52.93 -19.80
CA SER A 489 -2.72 -53.38 -21.20
C SER A 489 -1.38 -53.27 -21.96
N VAL A 490 -0.74 -52.11 -21.92
CA VAL A 490 0.54 -51.85 -22.58
C VAL A 490 1.66 -52.72 -22.00
N LYS A 491 1.73 -52.85 -20.67
CA LYS A 491 2.69 -53.74 -20.01
C LYS A 491 2.51 -55.18 -20.49
N ASN A 492 1.26 -55.66 -20.56
CA ASN A 492 0.96 -57.02 -21.00
C ASN A 492 1.32 -57.23 -22.49
N GLU A 493 1.07 -56.26 -23.37
CA GLU A 493 1.49 -56.32 -24.78
C GLU A 493 3.03 -56.30 -24.92
N TYR A 494 3.71 -55.46 -24.14
CA TYR A 494 5.16 -55.37 -24.11
C TYR A 494 5.81 -56.67 -23.63
N GLU A 495 5.34 -57.24 -22.52
CA GLU A 495 5.89 -58.50 -21.99
C GLU A 495 5.62 -59.67 -22.95
N LYS A 496 4.47 -59.69 -23.65
CA LYS A 496 4.22 -60.65 -24.74
C LYS A 496 5.23 -60.48 -25.88
N ALA A 497 5.43 -59.25 -26.35
CA ALA A 497 6.37 -58.94 -27.42
C ALA A 497 7.83 -59.27 -27.03
N LYS A 498 8.22 -58.98 -25.78
CA LYS A 498 9.54 -59.33 -25.24
C LYS A 498 9.78 -60.84 -25.22
N ASN A 499 8.85 -61.61 -24.65
CA ASN A 499 8.96 -63.06 -24.59
C ASN A 499 8.96 -63.70 -25.99
N ASN A 500 8.15 -63.19 -26.92
CA ASN A 500 8.12 -63.66 -28.30
C ASN A 500 9.43 -63.32 -29.03
N PHE A 501 9.96 -62.11 -28.87
CA PHE A 501 11.22 -61.67 -29.47
C PHE A 501 12.42 -62.48 -28.97
N GLU A 502 12.50 -62.74 -27.66
CA GLU A 502 13.52 -63.62 -27.07
C GLU A 502 13.40 -65.06 -27.61
N GLY A 503 12.17 -65.55 -27.79
CA GLY A 503 11.89 -66.83 -28.45
C GLY A 503 12.33 -66.86 -29.93
N VAL A 504 12.11 -65.78 -30.68
CA VAL A 504 12.54 -65.64 -32.09
C VAL A 504 14.06 -65.59 -32.19
N ILE A 505 14.76 -64.84 -31.33
CA ILE A 505 16.23 -64.83 -31.29
C ILE A 505 16.75 -66.25 -31.02
N ALA A 506 16.14 -66.98 -30.08
CA ALA A 506 16.50 -68.36 -29.79
C ALA A 506 16.23 -69.31 -30.98
N ASP A 507 15.08 -69.20 -31.65
CA ASP A 507 14.72 -70.04 -32.80
C ASP A 507 15.57 -69.73 -34.04
N VAL A 508 15.87 -68.46 -34.30
CA VAL A 508 16.75 -68.01 -35.41
C VAL A 508 18.17 -68.50 -35.18
N ASN A 509 18.69 -68.38 -33.95
CA ASN A 509 20.02 -68.89 -33.59
C ASN A 509 20.11 -70.43 -33.68
N ASN A 510 19.03 -71.16 -33.40
CA ASN A 510 19.02 -72.62 -33.38
C ASN A 510 18.70 -73.29 -34.74
N ARG A 511 17.92 -72.65 -35.62
CA ARG A 511 17.39 -73.30 -36.85
C ARG A 511 17.95 -72.76 -38.17
N GLY A 512 18.56 -71.57 -38.17
CA GLY A 512 18.91 -70.86 -39.40
C GLY A 512 17.68 -70.43 -40.21
N VAL A 513 17.77 -69.31 -40.93
CA VAL A 513 16.61 -68.65 -41.58
C VAL A 513 16.31 -69.24 -42.95
N ASN A 514 16.03 -70.54 -43.00
CA ASN A 514 15.86 -71.26 -44.28
C ASN A 514 14.43 -71.77 -44.53
N GLY A 515 13.41 -71.33 -43.78
CA GLY A 515 12.02 -71.79 -43.93
C GLY A 515 10.95 -70.70 -43.74
N LEU A 516 9.88 -70.80 -44.53
CA LEU A 516 8.74 -69.86 -44.55
C LEU A 516 8.09 -69.70 -43.17
N ASP A 517 8.08 -70.76 -42.35
CA ASP A 517 7.50 -70.76 -41.00
C ASP A 517 8.27 -69.87 -40.02
N SER A 518 9.60 -69.83 -40.11
CA SER A 518 10.43 -68.97 -39.23
C SER A 518 10.25 -67.48 -39.55
N THR A 519 10.15 -67.14 -40.83
CA THR A 519 9.85 -65.77 -41.29
C THR A 519 8.43 -65.34 -40.90
N LYS A 520 7.48 -66.27 -40.92
CA LYS A 520 6.09 -66.05 -40.46
C LYS A 520 6.02 -65.65 -38.98
N VAL A 521 6.70 -66.42 -38.13
CA VAL A 521 6.73 -66.16 -36.68
C VAL A 521 7.38 -64.80 -36.40
N ALA A 522 8.50 -64.49 -37.06
CA ALA A 522 9.22 -63.24 -36.85
C ALA A 522 8.46 -61.99 -37.37
N LEU A 523 7.72 -62.09 -38.48
CA LEU A 523 6.86 -60.99 -38.95
C LEU A 523 5.63 -60.79 -38.06
N ASN A 524 5.05 -61.86 -37.51
CA ASN A 524 3.97 -61.73 -36.54
C ASN A 524 4.44 -61.07 -35.24
N ASP A 525 5.65 -61.39 -34.78
CA ASP A 525 6.27 -60.74 -33.62
C ASP A 525 6.54 -59.25 -33.88
N LEU A 526 7.15 -58.93 -35.02
CA LEU A 526 7.35 -57.55 -35.46
C LEU A 526 6.03 -56.77 -35.50
N ASN A 527 4.95 -57.39 -36.02
CA ASN A 527 3.63 -56.75 -36.05
C ASN A 527 3.12 -56.41 -34.63
N GLY A 528 3.29 -57.33 -33.67
CA GLY A 528 2.95 -57.10 -32.27
C GLY A 528 3.78 -55.98 -31.63
N GLN A 529 5.07 -55.90 -31.94
CA GLN A 529 5.96 -54.83 -31.48
C GLN A 529 5.57 -53.45 -32.05
N LEU A 530 5.22 -53.40 -33.34
CA LEU A 530 4.75 -52.16 -33.98
C LEU A 530 3.40 -51.72 -33.41
N GLN A 531 2.48 -52.65 -33.15
CA GLN A 531 1.20 -52.36 -32.50
C GLN A 531 1.37 -51.82 -31.07
N ALA A 532 2.19 -52.47 -30.25
CA ALA A 532 2.51 -52.00 -28.90
C ALA A 532 3.13 -50.59 -28.92
N THR A 533 4.00 -50.32 -29.90
CA THR A 533 4.58 -48.97 -30.07
C THR A 533 3.55 -47.94 -30.51
N ASN A 534 2.62 -48.32 -31.40
CA ASN A 534 1.53 -47.47 -31.85
C ASN A 534 0.58 -47.09 -30.70
N ASN A 535 0.30 -48.05 -29.81
CA ASN A 535 -0.51 -47.87 -28.60
C ASN A 535 0.21 -46.94 -27.61
N LEU A 536 1.50 -47.18 -27.34
CA LEU A 536 2.32 -46.31 -26.48
C LEU A 536 2.35 -44.83 -26.94
N ILE A 537 2.46 -44.59 -28.25
CA ILE A 537 2.41 -43.25 -28.82
C ILE A 537 0.99 -42.67 -28.74
N GLY A 538 -0.03 -43.51 -28.99
CA GLY A 538 -1.43 -43.15 -28.87
C GLY A 538 -1.79 -42.69 -27.46
N ASP A 539 -1.30 -43.37 -26.43
CA ASP A 539 -1.54 -43.01 -25.02
C ASP A 539 -0.76 -41.76 -24.58
N ALA A 540 0.39 -41.52 -25.20
CA ALA A 540 1.21 -40.34 -24.92
C ALA A 540 0.57 -39.03 -25.42
N ILE A 541 -0.21 -39.08 -26.50
CA ILE A 541 -0.83 -37.89 -27.12
C ILE A 541 -1.87 -37.21 -26.18
N PRO A 542 -2.90 -37.91 -25.64
CA PRO A 542 -3.88 -37.33 -24.73
C PRO A 542 -3.26 -36.76 -23.45
N VAL A 543 -2.19 -37.38 -22.95
CA VAL A 543 -1.46 -36.90 -21.77
C VAL A 543 -0.75 -35.58 -22.06
N LEU A 544 -0.10 -35.46 -23.23
CA LEU A 544 0.53 -34.22 -23.65
C LEU A 544 -0.48 -33.14 -24.03
N GLU A 545 -1.62 -33.49 -24.61
CA GLU A 545 -2.74 -32.56 -24.85
C GLU A 545 -3.29 -32.00 -23.54
N SER A 546 -3.51 -32.85 -22.54
CA SER A 546 -3.94 -32.44 -21.20
C SER A 546 -2.90 -31.55 -20.52
N THR A 547 -1.62 -31.89 -20.67
CA THR A 547 -0.50 -31.10 -20.12
C THR A 547 -0.35 -29.75 -20.81
N ASN A 548 -0.50 -29.72 -22.14
CA ASN A 548 -0.45 -28.51 -22.96
C ASN A 548 -1.56 -27.52 -22.60
N LYS A 549 -2.76 -28.06 -22.33
CA LYS A 549 -3.92 -27.30 -21.87
C LYS A 549 -3.63 -26.61 -20.54
N VAL A 550 -3.09 -27.35 -19.56
CA VAL A 550 -2.68 -26.79 -18.26
C VAL A 550 -1.55 -25.74 -18.40
N LEU A 551 -0.59 -25.97 -19.31
CA LEU A 551 0.51 -25.03 -19.56
C LEU A 551 0.04 -23.71 -20.21
N ALA A 552 -0.89 -23.78 -21.15
CA ALA A 552 -1.47 -22.61 -21.81
C ALA A 552 -2.21 -21.70 -20.81
N ASP A 553 -2.85 -22.28 -19.79
CA ASP A 553 -3.60 -21.55 -18.75
C ASP A 553 -2.68 -20.84 -17.74
N VAL A 554 -1.45 -21.32 -17.54
CA VAL A 554 -0.47 -20.78 -16.58
C VAL A 554 0.59 -19.89 -17.25
N ASN A 555 0.83 -20.06 -18.56
CA ASN A 555 1.81 -19.28 -19.32
C ASN A 555 1.48 -19.21 -20.82
N SER A 556 0.95 -18.08 -21.28
CA SER A 556 0.44 -17.89 -22.65
C SER A 556 1.49 -18.02 -23.77
N ASP A 557 2.79 -17.98 -23.46
CA ASP A 557 3.86 -17.87 -24.46
C ASP A 557 4.50 -19.20 -24.91
N LYS A 558 4.15 -20.36 -24.32
CA LYS A 558 4.77 -21.64 -24.68
C LYS A 558 3.78 -22.81 -24.67
N ASN A 559 3.42 -23.30 -25.86
CA ASN A 559 2.53 -24.46 -26.06
C ASN A 559 3.30 -25.69 -26.58
N LEU A 560 2.78 -26.88 -26.25
CA LEU A 560 3.31 -28.20 -26.66
C LEU A 560 2.69 -28.70 -27.99
N ASN A 561 1.98 -27.84 -28.73
CA ASN A 561 1.32 -28.21 -29.99
C ASN A 561 2.31 -28.81 -31.01
N GLY A 562 3.54 -28.27 -31.06
CA GLY A 562 4.60 -28.81 -31.90
C GLY A 562 5.02 -30.24 -31.51
N GLY A 563 5.02 -30.56 -30.21
CA GLY A 563 5.28 -31.90 -29.72
C GLY A 563 4.17 -32.89 -30.07
N ILE A 564 2.91 -32.49 -29.89
CA ILE A 564 1.74 -33.31 -30.24
C ILE A 564 1.71 -33.62 -31.74
N ALA A 565 2.03 -32.64 -32.60
CA ALA A 565 2.12 -32.84 -34.04
C ALA A 565 3.24 -33.84 -34.43
N LYS A 566 4.37 -33.81 -33.73
CA LYS A 566 5.48 -34.78 -33.94
C LYS A 566 5.06 -36.20 -33.55
N LEU A 567 4.36 -36.39 -32.42
CA LEU A 567 3.86 -37.72 -32.02
C LEU A 567 2.86 -38.31 -33.01
N ASN A 568 1.92 -37.50 -33.51
CA ASN A 568 0.99 -37.92 -34.56
C ASN A 568 1.73 -38.36 -35.84
N LYS A 569 2.82 -37.67 -36.21
CA LYS A 569 3.66 -38.05 -37.35
C LYS A 569 4.37 -39.39 -37.15
N ILE A 570 4.85 -39.64 -35.92
CA ILE A 570 5.46 -40.91 -35.54
C ILE A 570 4.41 -42.03 -35.63
N GLN A 571 3.23 -41.82 -35.04
CA GLN A 571 2.13 -42.78 -35.07
C GLN A 571 1.76 -43.18 -36.51
N ASN A 572 1.68 -42.21 -37.42
CA ASN A 572 1.46 -42.47 -38.85
C ASN A 572 2.57 -43.30 -39.50
N SER A 573 3.83 -43.09 -39.11
CA SER A 573 4.96 -43.88 -39.63
C SER A 573 4.93 -45.31 -39.11
N VAL A 574 4.56 -45.50 -37.83
CA VAL A 574 4.38 -46.82 -37.22
C VAL A 574 3.21 -47.57 -37.86
N GLN A 575 2.07 -46.91 -38.07
CA GLN A 575 0.91 -47.51 -38.73
C GLN A 575 1.22 -48.00 -40.14
N LYS A 576 2.01 -47.24 -40.93
CA LYS A 576 2.50 -47.70 -42.23
C LYS A 576 3.33 -48.97 -42.13
N GLY A 577 4.15 -49.09 -41.09
CA GLY A 577 4.92 -50.30 -40.79
C GLY A 577 4.03 -51.49 -40.46
N ILE A 578 2.98 -51.28 -39.64
CA ILE A 578 1.96 -52.31 -39.32
C ILE A 578 1.28 -52.79 -40.61
N ASP A 579 0.82 -51.87 -41.46
CA ASP A 579 0.12 -52.21 -42.69
C ASP A 579 1.02 -52.99 -43.66
N ALA A 580 2.29 -52.61 -43.78
CA ALA A 580 3.26 -53.33 -44.61
C ALA A 580 3.60 -54.71 -44.03
N THR A 581 3.69 -54.83 -42.71
CA THR A 581 3.94 -56.10 -42.01
C THR A 581 2.75 -57.06 -42.18
N ASN A 582 1.52 -56.57 -42.04
CA ASN A 582 0.30 -57.36 -42.29
C ASN A 582 0.22 -57.86 -43.74
N LYS A 583 0.64 -57.04 -44.72
CA LYS A 583 0.75 -57.47 -46.12
C LYS A 583 1.80 -58.58 -46.29
N ALA A 584 2.97 -58.46 -45.65
CA ALA A 584 4.00 -59.51 -45.66
C ALA A 584 3.49 -60.82 -45.06
N THR A 585 2.81 -60.75 -43.91
CA THR A 585 2.19 -61.91 -43.24
C THR A 585 1.13 -62.58 -44.12
N THR A 586 0.31 -61.80 -44.83
CA THR A 586 -0.72 -62.34 -45.75
C THR A 586 -0.10 -63.11 -46.91
N LEU A 587 0.97 -62.59 -47.53
CA LEU A 587 1.69 -63.29 -48.59
C LEU A 587 2.25 -64.63 -48.10
N ILE A 588 2.84 -64.65 -46.91
CA ILE A 588 3.36 -65.86 -46.27
C ILE A 588 2.26 -66.87 -45.95
N ASN A 589 1.11 -66.42 -45.45
CA ASN A 589 -0.04 -67.30 -45.19
C ASN A 589 -0.57 -67.96 -46.46
N ASN A 590 -0.40 -67.32 -47.61
CA ASN A 590 -0.75 -67.85 -48.92
C ASN A 590 0.37 -68.71 -49.54
N GLY A 591 1.42 -69.04 -48.78
CA GLY A 591 2.57 -69.85 -49.24
C GLY A 591 3.57 -69.09 -50.11
N GLN A 592 3.47 -67.76 -50.19
CA GLN A 592 4.35 -66.90 -51.00
C GLN A 592 5.42 -66.22 -50.14
N LYS A 593 6.59 -65.94 -50.73
CA LYS A 593 7.61 -65.11 -50.06
C LYS A 593 7.19 -63.63 -50.12
N PRO A 594 7.42 -62.82 -49.06
CA PRO A 594 7.23 -61.38 -49.13
C PRO A 594 8.03 -60.76 -50.27
N THR A 595 7.45 -59.81 -51.00
CA THR A 595 8.17 -59.10 -52.06
C THR A 595 9.19 -58.14 -51.45
N LYS A 596 10.27 -57.86 -52.20
CA LYS A 596 11.30 -56.90 -51.81
C LYS A 596 10.71 -55.53 -51.46
N GLU A 597 9.75 -55.07 -52.26
CA GLU A 597 9.03 -53.79 -52.06
C GLU A 597 8.27 -53.73 -50.71
N VAL A 598 7.66 -54.85 -50.30
CA VAL A 598 6.94 -54.92 -49.02
C VAL A 598 7.94 -54.88 -47.85
N VAL A 599 9.06 -55.59 -47.94
CA VAL A 599 10.10 -55.56 -46.89
C VAL A 599 10.78 -54.18 -46.82
N GLU A 600 11.07 -53.55 -47.96
CA GLU A 600 11.58 -52.17 -48.04
C GLU A 600 10.60 -51.17 -47.41
N SER A 601 9.29 -51.35 -47.62
CA SER A 601 8.26 -50.50 -47.01
C SER A 601 8.24 -50.60 -45.47
N ILE A 602 8.43 -51.81 -44.91
CA ILE A 602 8.54 -51.99 -43.45
C ILE A 602 9.84 -51.34 -42.93
N ASN A 603 10.94 -51.51 -43.66
CA ASN A 603 12.24 -50.93 -43.30
C ASN A 603 12.19 -49.38 -43.29
N GLU A 604 11.63 -48.76 -44.33
CA GLU A 604 11.49 -47.31 -44.40
C GLU A 604 10.57 -46.76 -43.29
N ALA A 605 9.44 -47.43 -43.04
CA ALA A 605 8.50 -47.03 -41.99
C ALA A 605 9.15 -47.05 -40.60
N THR A 606 9.87 -48.13 -40.27
CA THR A 606 10.54 -48.32 -38.97
C THR A 606 11.75 -47.40 -38.78
N LYS A 607 12.55 -47.19 -39.83
CA LYS A 607 13.64 -46.21 -39.85
C LYS A 607 13.14 -44.78 -39.64
N ASN A 608 12.07 -44.40 -40.33
CA ASN A 608 11.47 -43.07 -40.20
C ASN A 608 10.85 -42.86 -38.81
N ALA A 609 10.16 -43.87 -38.28
CA ALA A 609 9.61 -43.82 -36.92
C ALA A 609 10.70 -43.67 -35.86
N SER A 610 11.81 -44.42 -35.96
CA SER A 610 12.94 -44.29 -35.03
C SER A 610 13.59 -42.90 -35.07
N ALA A 611 13.86 -42.37 -36.27
CA ALA A 611 14.46 -41.05 -36.43
C ALA A 611 13.56 -39.94 -35.85
N GLN A 612 12.24 -40.02 -36.10
CA GLN A 612 11.27 -39.06 -35.56
C GLN A 612 11.11 -39.18 -34.04
N LEU A 613 11.14 -40.39 -33.48
CA LEU A 613 11.16 -40.61 -32.02
C LEU A 613 12.41 -40.00 -31.38
N GLY A 614 13.57 -40.11 -32.03
CA GLY A 614 14.81 -39.47 -31.57
C GLY A 614 14.71 -37.94 -31.52
N ASP A 615 14.19 -37.31 -32.58
CA ASP A 615 13.95 -35.86 -32.63
C ASP A 615 12.92 -35.40 -31.59
N PHE A 616 11.86 -36.18 -31.39
CA PHE A 616 10.87 -35.90 -30.36
C PHE A 616 11.48 -35.99 -28.96
N LEU A 617 12.25 -37.03 -28.64
CA LEU A 617 12.93 -37.18 -27.35
C LEU A 617 13.88 -36.01 -27.05
N ALA A 618 14.61 -35.50 -28.06
CA ALA A 618 15.44 -34.32 -27.90
C ALA A 618 14.60 -33.06 -27.56
N THR A 619 13.49 -32.86 -28.28
CA THR A 619 12.53 -31.76 -28.02
C THR A 619 11.88 -31.89 -26.64
N TYR A 620 11.56 -33.13 -26.25
CA TYR A 620 10.96 -33.47 -24.97
C TYR A 620 11.87 -33.04 -23.82
N ASP A 621 13.16 -33.39 -23.89
CA ASP A 621 14.18 -33.04 -22.90
C ASP A 621 14.48 -31.53 -22.88
N SER A 622 14.57 -30.87 -24.04
CA SER A 622 14.99 -29.47 -24.13
C SER A 622 13.88 -28.44 -23.90
N GLU A 623 12.62 -28.80 -24.16
CA GLU A 623 11.50 -27.84 -24.12
C GLU A 623 10.34 -28.30 -23.24
N ILE A 624 9.89 -29.54 -23.38
CA ILE A 624 8.66 -30.02 -22.72
C ILE A 624 8.88 -30.16 -21.20
N VAL A 625 9.97 -30.82 -20.77
CA VAL A 625 10.28 -31.00 -19.34
C VAL A 625 10.52 -29.65 -18.63
N PRO A 626 11.35 -28.72 -19.14
CA PRO A 626 11.57 -27.43 -18.48
C PRO A 626 10.31 -26.57 -18.38
N ASN A 627 9.46 -26.56 -19.41
CA ASN A 627 8.21 -25.79 -19.40
C ASN A 627 7.21 -26.35 -18.38
N PHE A 628 7.07 -27.68 -18.31
CA PHE A 628 6.25 -28.36 -17.32
C PHE A 628 6.66 -28.01 -15.88
N ASN A 629 7.95 -28.11 -15.56
CA ASN A 629 8.50 -27.77 -14.25
C ASN A 629 8.29 -26.28 -13.91
N THR A 630 8.43 -25.39 -14.91
CA THR A 630 8.25 -23.95 -14.73
C THR A 630 6.81 -23.60 -14.35
N ALA A 631 5.81 -24.27 -14.94
CA ALA A 631 4.41 -24.04 -14.60
C ALA A 631 4.07 -24.47 -13.18
N ILE A 632 4.57 -25.62 -12.72
CA ILE A 632 4.40 -26.08 -11.33
C ILE A 632 4.97 -25.05 -10.35
N GLU A 633 6.18 -24.57 -10.59
CA GLU A 633 6.83 -23.58 -9.72
C GLU A 633 6.13 -22.21 -9.74
N ARG A 634 5.55 -21.79 -10.89
CA ARG A 634 4.75 -20.57 -10.97
C ARG A 634 3.48 -20.68 -10.14
N THR A 635 2.77 -21.80 -10.24
CA THR A 635 1.55 -22.05 -9.47
C THR A 635 1.83 -22.09 -7.96
N LYS A 636 2.92 -22.75 -7.53
CA LYS A 636 3.39 -22.71 -6.13
C LYS A 636 3.68 -21.28 -5.64
N ARG A 637 4.37 -20.46 -6.45
CA ARG A 637 4.64 -19.05 -6.10
C ARG A 637 3.36 -18.23 -5.98
N MET A 638 2.41 -18.42 -6.90
CA MET A 638 1.12 -17.72 -6.85
C MET A 638 0.33 -18.10 -5.59
N SER A 639 0.24 -19.39 -5.26
CA SER A 639 -0.36 -19.88 -4.01
C SER A 639 0.25 -19.19 -2.79
N LYS A 640 1.59 -19.15 -2.71
CA LYS A 640 2.32 -18.53 -1.60
C LYS A 640 2.06 -17.03 -1.49
N ASN A 641 2.04 -16.30 -2.60
CA ASN A 641 1.78 -14.87 -2.61
C ASN A 641 0.33 -14.56 -2.16
N THR A 642 -0.65 -15.30 -2.66
CA THR A 642 -2.05 -15.16 -2.23
C THR A 642 -2.21 -15.50 -0.75
N SER A 643 -1.48 -16.51 -0.25
CA SER A 643 -1.49 -16.89 1.18
C SER A 643 -0.95 -15.76 2.06
N GLN A 644 0.08 -15.06 1.60
CA GLN A 644 0.62 -13.91 2.31
C GLN A 644 -0.38 -12.75 2.37
N ILE A 645 -1.05 -12.43 1.26
CA ILE A 645 -2.09 -11.38 1.21
C ILE A 645 -3.23 -11.71 2.18
N LEU A 646 -3.71 -12.95 2.19
CA LEU A 646 -4.80 -13.35 3.09
C LEU A 646 -4.38 -13.33 4.57
N LYS A 647 -3.12 -13.64 4.89
CA LYS A 647 -2.58 -13.50 6.26
C LYS A 647 -2.44 -12.05 6.70
N GLU A 648 -2.06 -11.17 5.77
CA GLU A 648 -1.99 -9.73 6.04
C GLU A 648 -3.38 -9.13 6.25
N ALA A 649 -4.37 -9.56 5.47
CA ALA A 649 -5.78 -9.19 5.65
C ALA A 649 -6.36 -9.69 6.98
N ASP A 650 -6.11 -10.95 7.33
CA ASP A 650 -6.51 -11.55 8.62
C ASP A 650 -5.95 -10.75 9.81
N LYS A 651 -4.67 -10.36 9.75
CA LYS A 651 -4.03 -9.56 10.80
C LYS A 651 -4.64 -8.17 10.97
N LYS A 652 -5.24 -7.60 9.92
CA LYS A 652 -5.83 -6.25 9.93
C LYS A 652 -7.32 -6.24 10.30
N LEU A 653 -8.00 -7.38 10.19
CA LEU A 653 -9.42 -7.50 10.49
C LEU A 653 -9.79 -7.10 11.93
N PRO A 654 -9.00 -7.43 12.98
CA PRO A 654 -9.28 -6.98 14.34
C PRO A 654 -9.25 -5.45 14.52
N ASP A 655 -8.35 -4.75 13.81
CA ASP A 655 -8.24 -3.29 13.86
C ASP A 655 -9.51 -2.65 13.27
N VAL A 656 -10.02 -3.20 12.16
CA VAL A 656 -11.27 -2.75 11.52
C VAL A 656 -12.48 -3.02 12.42
N LYS A 657 -12.53 -4.20 13.05
CA LYS A 657 -13.59 -4.55 14.01
C LYS A 657 -13.64 -3.56 15.18
N LYS A 658 -12.49 -3.29 15.78
CA LYS A 658 -12.36 -2.33 16.89
C LYS A 658 -12.77 -0.92 16.48
N LEU A 659 -12.36 -0.46 15.30
CA LEU A 659 -12.73 0.87 14.80
C LEU A 659 -14.26 1.01 14.63
N LEU A 660 -14.92 -0.02 14.09
CA LEU A 660 -16.37 -0.05 13.94
C LEU A 660 -17.10 -0.14 15.29
N GLU A 661 -16.56 -0.89 16.27
CA GLU A 661 -17.08 -0.93 17.64
C GLU A 661 -16.97 0.44 18.33
N ASP A 662 -15.80 1.10 18.25
CA ASP A 662 -15.57 2.42 18.82
C ASP A 662 -16.47 3.49 18.16
N SER A 663 -16.64 3.42 16.84
CA SER A 663 -17.55 4.31 16.09
C SER A 663 -19.01 4.08 16.47
N SER A 664 -19.45 2.83 16.60
CA SER A 664 -20.81 2.50 17.04
C SER A 664 -21.09 3.06 18.44
N LYS A 665 -20.17 2.88 19.38
CA LYS A 665 -20.29 3.41 20.75
C LYS A 665 -20.35 4.94 20.77
N GLY A 666 -19.48 5.61 20.02
CA GLY A 666 -19.48 7.07 19.91
C GLY A 666 -20.79 7.62 19.35
N LEU A 667 -21.38 6.96 18.34
CA LEU A 667 -22.66 7.34 17.76
C LEU A 667 -23.83 7.14 18.72
N VAL A 668 -23.85 6.03 19.46
CA VAL A 668 -24.88 5.79 20.50
C VAL A 668 -24.80 6.84 21.61
N ASP A 669 -23.59 7.16 22.10
CA ASP A 669 -23.39 8.18 23.14
C ASP A 669 -23.78 9.59 22.63
N GLY A 670 -23.42 9.92 21.38
CA GLY A 670 -23.78 11.19 20.74
C GLY A 670 -25.29 11.33 20.59
N LYS A 671 -25.97 10.29 20.08
CA LYS A 671 -27.43 10.25 19.94
C LYS A 671 -28.14 10.38 21.28
N LYS A 672 -27.63 9.73 22.33
CA LYS A 672 -28.17 9.87 23.69
C LYS A 672 -28.10 11.31 24.18
N LYS A 673 -26.94 11.97 24.05
CA LYS A 673 -26.79 13.39 24.44
C LYS A 673 -27.73 14.32 23.66
N LEU A 674 -27.88 14.09 22.34
CA LEU A 674 -28.83 14.85 21.52
C LEU A 674 -30.28 14.62 21.97
N THR A 675 -30.61 13.39 22.38
CA THR A 675 -31.93 13.04 22.92
C THR A 675 -32.18 13.70 24.28
N ASP A 676 -31.17 13.72 25.16
CA ASP A 676 -31.25 14.38 26.47
C ASP A 676 -31.45 15.90 26.30
N ILE A 677 -30.67 16.55 25.41
CA ILE A 677 -30.84 17.97 25.07
C ILE A 677 -32.25 18.24 24.52
N LYS A 678 -32.77 17.36 23.66
CA LYS A 678 -34.13 17.47 23.12
C LYS A 678 -35.20 17.28 24.20
N ALA A 679 -34.96 16.43 25.21
CA ALA A 679 -35.88 16.21 26.32
C ALA A 679 -35.94 17.41 27.30
N ASP A 680 -34.83 18.13 27.47
CA ASP A 680 -34.75 19.34 28.30
C ASP A 680 -35.24 20.61 27.59
N MET A 681 -35.39 20.54 26.27
CA MET A 681 -35.75 21.67 25.41
C MET A 681 -37.17 22.22 25.71
N PRO A 682 -38.22 21.42 25.94
CA PRO A 682 -39.54 21.92 26.31
C PRO A 682 -39.56 22.67 27.67
N GLU A 683 -38.76 22.24 28.64
CA GLU A 683 -38.65 22.94 29.93
C GLU A 683 -37.92 24.27 29.77
N THR A 684 -36.88 24.29 28.93
CA THR A 684 -36.13 25.51 28.58
C THR A 684 -37.02 26.49 27.81
N GLU A 685 -37.80 26.00 26.84
CA GLU A 685 -38.81 26.77 26.11
C GLU A 685 -39.86 27.34 27.08
N LYS A 686 -40.35 26.52 28.02
CA LYS A 686 -41.30 26.96 29.05
C LYS A 686 -40.72 28.04 29.96
N LYS A 687 -39.48 27.91 30.43
CA LYS A 687 -38.82 28.94 31.27
C LYS A 687 -38.64 30.26 30.54
N ILE A 688 -38.31 30.21 29.25
CA ILE A 688 -38.19 31.41 28.41
C ILE A 688 -39.57 32.03 28.16
N LYS A 689 -40.62 31.22 27.94
CA LYS A 689 -42.02 31.68 27.87
C LYS A 689 -42.52 32.29 29.19
N ASP A 690 -42.18 31.70 30.33
CA ASP A 690 -42.56 32.20 31.66
C ASP A 690 -41.84 33.51 31.98
N LEU A 691 -40.57 33.64 31.59
CA LEU A 691 -39.81 34.89 31.69
C LEU A 691 -40.38 35.97 30.77
N ALA A 692 -40.72 35.60 29.53
CA ALA A 692 -41.41 36.46 28.57
C ALA A 692 -42.74 36.99 29.14
N ASN A 693 -43.51 36.14 29.83
CA ASN A 693 -44.76 36.52 30.51
C ASN A 693 -44.51 37.45 31.71
N LYS A 694 -43.54 37.17 32.59
CA LYS A 694 -43.21 38.05 33.73
C LYS A 694 -42.73 39.43 33.31
N ILE A 695 -42.03 39.54 32.18
CA ILE A 695 -41.61 40.82 31.61
C ILE A 695 -42.84 41.62 31.14
N ARG A 696 -43.93 40.97 30.70
CA ARG A 696 -45.21 41.63 30.39
C ARG A 696 -45.94 42.14 31.65
N ASP A 697 -45.68 41.56 32.82
CA ASP A 697 -46.34 41.93 34.09
C ASP A 697 -45.66 43.08 34.86
N PHE A 698 -44.44 43.48 34.49
CA PHE A 698 -43.57 44.40 35.26
C PHE A 698 -43.83 45.93 35.03
N GLU A 699 -44.95 46.32 34.43
CA GLU A 699 -45.23 47.70 33.98
C GLU A 699 -45.64 48.72 35.07
N SER A 700 -45.63 48.39 36.37
CA SER A 700 -46.16 49.26 37.44
C SER A 700 -45.13 49.66 38.54
N GLU A 701 -44.68 50.92 38.53
CA GLU A 701 -44.13 51.76 39.65
C GLU A 701 -42.61 51.93 39.91
N GLU A 702 -42.27 53.06 40.54
CA GLU A 702 -41.08 53.94 40.44
C GLU A 702 -39.86 53.56 41.32
N ASP A 703 -38.65 53.42 40.75
CA ASP A 703 -37.38 53.39 41.54
C ASP A 703 -36.10 53.71 40.73
N ILE A 704 -36.22 54.36 39.56
CA ILE A 704 -35.10 54.59 38.62
C ILE A 704 -34.27 55.86 38.94
N LYS A 705 -34.76 56.74 39.82
CA LYS A 705 -34.20 58.09 40.01
C LYS A 705 -32.90 58.15 40.85
N ASP A 706 -32.62 57.19 41.72
CA ASP A 706 -31.46 57.25 42.64
C ASP A 706 -30.14 56.75 42.04
N ILE A 707 -30.20 55.94 40.98
CA ILE A 707 -29.01 55.34 40.34
C ILE A 707 -28.27 56.36 39.46
N ILE A 708 -28.96 57.38 38.96
CA ILE A 708 -28.46 58.42 38.05
C ILE A 708 -27.32 59.25 38.68
N ARG A 709 -27.23 59.31 40.00
CA ARG A 709 -26.22 60.11 40.71
C ARG A 709 -24.83 59.48 40.78
N LEU A 710 -24.67 58.19 40.52
CA LEU A 710 -23.43 57.45 40.82
C LEU A 710 -22.50 57.20 39.63
N LEU A 711 -22.95 57.39 38.39
CA LEU A 711 -22.26 56.88 37.18
C LEU A 711 -21.49 57.93 36.37
N LYS A 712 -20.96 58.97 37.01
CA LYS A 712 -19.97 59.84 36.38
C LYS A 712 -18.55 59.35 36.68
N ASN A 713 -17.95 58.51 35.81
CA ASN A 713 -16.51 58.62 35.52
C ASN A 713 -15.95 57.84 34.31
N ASP A 714 -15.08 58.58 33.60
CA ASP A 714 -13.94 58.28 32.71
C ASP A 714 -14.07 57.29 31.53
N VAL A 715 -14.11 57.87 30.32
CA VAL A 715 -14.49 57.26 29.03
C VAL A 715 -13.29 56.68 28.27
N GLU A 716 -12.06 57.12 28.52
CA GLU A 716 -10.90 56.67 27.72
C GLU A 716 -10.37 55.29 28.11
N LYS A 717 -10.55 54.85 29.37
CA LYS A 717 -10.06 53.54 29.83
C LYS A 717 -10.94 52.35 29.45
N GLN A 718 -12.22 52.56 29.17
CA GLN A 718 -13.13 51.45 28.82
C GLN A 718 -13.03 51.04 27.35
N SER A 719 -12.60 51.94 26.45
CA SER A 719 -12.40 51.64 25.03
C SER A 719 -11.32 50.58 24.78
N ASP A 720 -10.21 50.63 25.53
CA ASP A 720 -9.12 49.65 25.43
C ASP A 720 -9.49 48.26 25.96
N TYR A 721 -10.40 48.19 26.94
CA TYR A 721 -10.85 46.93 27.55
C TYR A 721 -11.73 46.09 26.59
N PHE A 722 -12.54 46.74 25.76
CA PHE A 722 -13.39 46.05 24.76
C PHE A 722 -12.65 45.72 23.46
N ALA A 723 -11.56 46.43 23.14
CA ALA A 723 -10.74 46.13 21.96
C ALA A 723 -9.88 44.86 22.13
N ASN A 724 -9.60 44.43 23.38
CA ASN A 724 -8.85 43.22 23.68
C ASN A 724 -9.55 42.43 24.82
N PRO A 725 -10.70 41.79 24.57
CA PRO A 725 -11.57 41.26 25.62
C PRO A 725 -11.02 40.01 26.32
N VAL A 726 -9.88 39.46 25.88
CA VAL A 726 -9.29 38.25 26.49
C VAL A 726 -7.78 38.39 26.59
N ASN A 727 -7.26 38.26 27.81
CA ASN A 727 -5.83 38.08 28.04
C ASN A 727 -5.46 36.60 27.85
N LEU A 728 -4.73 36.29 26.78
CA LEU A 728 -4.16 34.95 26.56
C LEU A 728 -3.07 34.70 27.61
N LYS A 729 -3.36 33.87 28.61
CA LYS A 729 -2.38 33.42 29.60
C LYS A 729 -1.56 32.25 29.01
N GLU A 730 -0.50 32.57 28.27
CA GLU A 730 0.43 31.58 27.71
C GLU A 730 1.31 30.96 28.82
N ASN A 731 1.24 29.64 29.00
CA ASN A 731 2.18 28.88 29.85
C ASN A 731 3.14 28.07 28.96
N LYS A 732 4.34 28.60 28.68
CA LYS A 732 5.35 27.95 27.82
C LYS A 732 6.19 26.97 28.63
N LEU A 733 6.12 25.67 28.32
CA LEU A 733 6.74 24.62 29.15
C LEU A 733 8.26 24.47 28.99
N PHE A 734 8.88 24.95 27.90
CA PHE A 734 10.34 24.92 27.68
C PHE A 734 10.75 26.08 26.76
N ALA A 735 10.60 27.32 27.24
CA ALA A 735 10.78 28.51 26.40
C ALA A 735 12.25 28.69 25.98
N MET A 736 12.49 28.69 24.66
CA MET A 736 13.80 29.02 24.10
C MET A 736 13.81 30.49 23.63
N PRO A 737 14.88 31.24 23.91
CA PRO A 737 14.90 32.69 23.69
C PRO A 737 15.06 33.11 22.23
N ASN A 738 15.63 32.26 21.38
CA ASN A 738 15.86 32.57 19.96
C ASN A 738 15.95 31.29 19.11
N TYR A 739 15.77 31.46 17.79
CA TYR A 739 15.77 30.36 16.83
C TYR A 739 17.15 29.70 16.69
N GLY A 740 18.23 30.48 16.79
CA GLY A 740 19.60 29.96 16.75
C GLY A 740 19.87 28.93 17.85
N SER A 741 19.40 29.21 19.07
CA SER A 741 19.55 28.30 20.21
C SER A 741 18.72 27.03 20.03
N ALA A 742 17.51 27.14 19.49
CA ALA A 742 16.67 26.00 19.15
C ALA A 742 17.27 25.09 18.08
N MET A 743 18.02 25.66 17.13
CA MET A 743 18.70 24.92 16.06
C MET A 743 20.09 24.40 16.45
N SER A 744 20.64 24.83 17.59
CA SER A 744 21.98 24.43 18.02
C SER A 744 22.17 22.91 18.17
N PRO A 745 21.21 22.09 18.67
CA PRO A 745 21.39 20.64 18.72
C PRO A 745 21.64 20.02 17.34
N PHE A 746 20.92 20.48 16.32
CA PHE A 746 21.06 19.98 14.95
C PHE A 746 22.44 20.31 14.37
N TYR A 747 22.85 21.58 14.44
CA TYR A 747 24.12 22.01 13.87
C TYR A 747 25.34 21.48 14.62
N THR A 748 25.24 21.32 15.95
CA THR A 748 26.27 20.67 16.76
C THR A 748 26.49 19.24 16.28
N VAL A 749 25.43 18.43 16.25
CA VAL A 749 25.49 17.03 15.81
C VAL A 749 26.02 16.91 14.38
N LEU A 750 25.55 17.76 13.47
CA LEU A 750 26.01 17.77 12.09
C LEU A 750 27.51 18.08 11.98
N ALA A 751 28.00 19.08 12.72
CA ALA A 751 29.43 19.40 12.78
C ALA A 751 30.27 18.20 13.26
N LEU A 752 29.86 17.50 14.32
CA LEU A 752 30.60 16.33 14.83
C LEU A 752 30.77 15.24 13.77
N TRP A 753 29.73 14.97 12.97
CA TRP A 753 29.81 13.98 11.90
C TRP A 753 30.71 14.45 10.76
N VAL A 754 30.57 15.70 10.32
CA VAL A 754 31.44 16.29 9.30
C VAL A 754 32.90 16.24 9.75
N GLY A 755 33.18 16.48 11.03
CA GLY A 755 34.53 16.32 11.60
C GLY A 755 35.08 14.91 11.48
N ALA A 756 34.27 13.89 11.80
CA ALA A 756 34.65 12.49 11.60
C ALA A 756 34.93 12.17 10.12
N LEU A 757 34.13 12.72 9.20
CA LEU A 757 34.27 12.52 7.75
C LEU A 757 35.53 13.20 7.18
N LEU A 758 35.83 14.42 7.62
CA LEU A 758 37.05 15.14 7.22
C LEU A 758 38.30 14.41 7.71
N MET A 759 38.27 13.86 8.93
CA MET A 759 39.38 13.07 9.46
C MET A 759 39.69 11.86 8.57
N VAL A 760 38.70 11.04 8.21
CA VAL A 760 38.95 9.85 7.35
C VAL A 760 39.29 10.22 5.91
N SER A 761 38.99 11.45 5.49
CA SER A 761 39.35 11.96 4.17
C SER A 761 40.82 12.37 4.09
N LEU A 762 41.37 12.95 5.17
CA LEU A 762 42.72 13.50 5.21
C LEU A 762 43.76 12.61 5.92
N LEU A 763 43.35 11.82 6.89
CA LEU A 763 44.22 10.91 7.65
C LEU A 763 44.10 9.47 7.12
N THR A 764 45.22 8.76 7.10
CA THR A 764 45.23 7.34 6.70
C THR A 764 44.74 6.43 7.84
N VAL A 765 43.95 5.41 7.46
CA VAL A 765 43.48 4.36 8.37
C VAL A 765 44.44 3.15 8.43
N GLU A 766 45.50 3.16 7.63
CA GLU A 766 46.52 2.11 7.55
C GLU A 766 47.79 2.48 8.32
N VAL A 767 48.61 1.49 8.69
CA VAL A 767 49.87 1.70 9.43
C VAL A 767 51.02 1.20 8.56
N HIS A 768 51.95 2.10 8.26
CA HIS A 768 53.16 1.81 7.50
C HIS A 768 54.37 2.03 8.41
N GLU A 769 54.88 0.96 9.02
CA GLU A 769 56.11 0.97 9.83
C GLU A 769 57.05 -0.10 9.26
N GLU A 770 58.21 0.33 8.76
CA GLU A 770 59.20 -0.57 8.15
C GLU A 770 59.68 -1.63 9.16
N GLY A 771 59.60 -2.90 8.76
CA GLY A 771 60.03 -4.04 9.59
C GLY A 771 59.03 -4.50 10.65
N ALA A 772 57.83 -3.89 10.77
CA ALA A 772 56.80 -4.31 11.71
C ALA A 772 55.67 -5.11 11.03
N ASN A 773 55.30 -6.27 11.61
CA ASN A 773 54.19 -7.10 11.11
C ASN A 773 53.02 -7.08 12.11
N TYR A 774 52.01 -6.25 11.84
CA TYR A 774 50.85 -6.04 12.72
C TYR A 774 49.63 -6.85 12.27
N LYS A 775 48.85 -7.37 13.23
CA LYS A 775 47.56 -8.02 12.92
C LYS A 775 46.49 -6.98 12.57
N SER A 776 45.51 -7.36 11.74
CA SER A 776 44.42 -6.46 11.29
C SER A 776 43.66 -5.77 12.42
N HIS A 777 43.34 -6.49 13.51
CA HIS A 777 42.67 -5.92 14.68
C HIS A 777 43.59 -4.99 15.49
N GLU A 778 44.91 -5.22 15.49
CA GLU A 778 45.87 -4.34 16.17
C GLU A 778 45.96 -3.00 15.45
N ILE A 779 45.99 -3.02 14.11
CA ILE A 779 45.93 -1.82 13.26
C ILE A 779 44.62 -1.07 13.49
N TYR A 780 43.48 -1.78 13.47
CA TYR A 780 42.15 -1.18 13.65
C TYR A 780 42.04 -0.44 14.98
N PHE A 781 42.29 -1.12 16.11
CA PHE A 781 42.17 -0.48 17.42
C PHE A 781 43.25 0.58 17.66
N GLY A 782 44.47 0.38 17.16
CA GLY A 782 45.56 1.35 17.30
C GLY A 782 45.23 2.69 16.64
N ARG A 783 44.75 2.64 15.39
CA ARG A 783 44.33 3.83 14.63
C ARG A 783 43.03 4.42 15.15
N LEU A 784 42.06 3.61 15.57
CA LEU A 784 40.82 4.10 16.17
C LEU A 784 41.08 5.02 17.37
N LEU A 785 42.04 4.68 18.24
CA LEU A 785 42.41 5.54 19.39
C LEU A 785 42.93 6.92 18.95
N THR A 786 43.73 6.98 17.87
CA THR A 786 44.20 8.25 17.28
C THR A 786 43.02 9.10 16.81
N PHE A 787 42.11 8.49 16.04
CA PHE A 787 40.91 9.18 15.54
C PHE A 787 39.97 9.62 16.67
N LEU A 788 39.77 8.80 17.70
CA LEU A 788 38.96 9.15 18.88
C LEU A 788 39.56 10.33 19.63
N THR A 789 40.88 10.40 19.78
CA THR A 789 41.54 11.53 20.47
C THR A 789 41.26 12.85 19.75
N ILE A 790 41.38 12.87 18.42
CA ILE A 790 41.12 14.07 17.61
C ILE A 790 39.63 14.39 17.61
N GLY A 791 38.75 13.40 17.43
CA GLY A 791 37.30 13.60 17.40
C GLY A 791 36.69 14.05 18.72
N LEU A 792 37.19 13.54 19.85
CA LEU A 792 36.78 14.04 21.17
C LEU A 792 37.24 15.49 21.39
N SER A 793 38.42 15.85 20.87
CA SER A 793 38.90 17.24 20.90
C SER A 793 38.02 18.15 20.02
N GLN A 794 37.62 17.70 18.83
CA GLN A 794 36.64 18.40 17.98
C GLN A 794 35.34 18.65 18.72
N ALA A 795 34.78 17.60 19.34
CA ALA A 795 33.51 17.69 20.06
C ALA A 795 33.56 18.66 21.24
N PHE A 796 34.68 18.68 21.96
CA PHE A 796 34.92 19.66 23.02
C PHE A 796 34.95 21.09 22.47
N ILE A 797 35.70 21.34 21.39
CA ILE A 797 35.84 22.68 20.79
C ILE A 797 34.49 23.19 20.26
N VAL A 798 33.74 22.35 19.54
CA VAL A 798 32.42 22.68 19.01
C VAL A 798 31.49 23.10 20.14
N SER A 799 31.31 22.23 21.14
CA SER A 799 30.35 22.45 22.23
C SER A 799 30.72 23.64 23.13
N MET A 800 32.01 23.85 23.41
CA MET A 800 32.48 25.03 24.14
C MET A 800 32.27 26.32 23.34
N GLY A 801 32.50 26.29 22.03
CA GLY A 801 32.25 27.46 21.18
C GLY A 801 30.77 27.82 21.07
N ASP A 802 29.88 26.83 21.01
CA ASP A 802 28.45 27.09 21.01
C ASP A 802 28.03 27.85 22.27
N ILE A 803 28.53 27.43 23.44
CA ILE A 803 28.22 28.06 24.73
C ILE A 803 28.89 29.45 24.86
N PHE A 804 30.20 29.54 24.60
CA PHE A 804 30.99 30.72 24.97
C PHE A 804 31.26 31.70 23.82
N LEU A 805 31.37 31.22 22.58
CA LEU A 805 31.65 32.07 21.42
C LEU A 805 30.35 32.61 20.80
N LEU A 806 29.34 31.75 20.63
CA LEU A 806 28.05 32.16 20.08
C LEU A 806 27.09 32.70 21.14
N GLY A 807 27.24 32.25 22.39
CA GLY A 807 26.30 32.57 23.46
C GLY A 807 24.97 31.81 23.34
N THR A 808 25.01 30.58 22.80
CA THR A 808 23.84 29.72 22.66
C THR A 808 23.21 29.45 24.03
N TYR A 809 21.88 29.56 24.10
CA TYR A 809 21.15 29.19 25.31
C TYR A 809 21.19 27.68 25.51
N VAL A 810 21.66 27.25 26.68
CA VAL A 810 21.73 25.85 27.10
C VAL A 810 21.40 25.79 28.60
N VAL A 811 20.35 25.04 28.95
CA VAL A 811 19.93 24.87 30.36
C VAL A 811 21.00 24.10 31.14
N ASP A 812 21.40 22.94 30.61
CA ASP A 812 22.31 22.00 31.27
C ASP A 812 23.68 21.94 30.59
N LYS A 813 24.48 23.01 30.76
CA LYS A 813 25.78 23.20 30.08
C LYS A 813 26.76 22.03 30.24
N PHE A 814 26.84 21.44 31.43
CA PHE A 814 27.74 20.31 31.69
C PHE A 814 27.36 19.09 30.83
N TRP A 815 26.07 18.73 30.83
CA TRP A 815 25.56 17.60 30.06
C TRP A 815 25.63 17.83 28.56
N PHE A 816 25.43 19.07 28.09
CA PHE A 816 25.61 19.44 26.69
C PHE A 816 27.01 19.08 26.18
N VAL A 817 28.06 19.45 26.93
CA VAL A 817 29.45 19.11 26.59
C VAL A 817 29.68 17.60 26.69
N LEU A 818 29.24 16.96 27.76
CA LEU A 818 29.46 15.52 27.96
C LEU A 818 28.78 14.66 26.89
N PHE A 819 27.53 14.97 26.53
CA PHE A 819 26.81 14.27 25.46
C PHE A 819 27.41 14.57 24.09
N SER A 820 27.91 15.79 23.84
CA SER A 820 28.64 16.10 22.61
C SER A 820 29.91 15.27 22.46
N LEU A 821 30.68 15.09 23.55
CA LEU A 821 31.86 14.21 23.56
C LEU A 821 31.47 12.76 23.26
N PHE A 822 30.45 12.24 23.93
CA PHE A 822 29.97 10.88 23.70
C PHE A 822 29.52 10.66 22.24
N ILE A 823 28.67 11.55 21.72
CA ILE A 823 28.17 11.50 20.34
C ILE A 823 29.31 11.62 19.33
N GLY A 824 30.27 12.52 19.57
CA GLY A 824 31.47 12.65 18.73
C GLY A 824 32.26 11.33 18.67
N GLY A 825 32.45 10.67 19.80
CA GLY A 825 33.07 9.33 19.87
C GLY A 825 32.29 8.27 19.09
N VAL A 826 30.96 8.25 19.20
CA VAL A 826 30.07 7.34 18.44
C VAL A 826 30.24 7.55 16.93
N PHE A 827 30.20 8.81 16.47
CA PHE A 827 30.33 9.13 15.05
C PHE A 827 31.71 8.78 14.50
N VAL A 828 32.77 9.03 15.27
CA VAL A 828 34.11 8.54 14.91
C VAL A 828 34.12 7.03 14.75
N CYS A 829 33.55 6.27 15.70
CA CYS A 829 33.51 4.81 15.61
C CYS A 829 32.78 4.33 14.35
N ILE A 830 31.65 4.96 13.99
CA ILE A 830 30.89 4.59 12.79
C ILE A 830 31.70 4.91 11.53
N VAL A 831 32.11 6.16 11.35
CA VAL A 831 32.75 6.64 10.12
C VAL A 831 34.12 5.98 9.92
N TYR A 832 34.95 5.91 10.98
CA TYR A 832 36.25 5.25 10.91
C TYR A 832 36.11 3.77 10.56
N SER A 833 35.14 3.05 11.13
CA SER A 833 34.98 1.63 10.86
C SER A 833 34.53 1.36 9.43
N LEU A 834 33.62 2.15 8.88
CA LEU A 834 33.22 2.05 7.48
C LEU A 834 34.44 2.20 6.56
N VAL A 835 35.27 3.23 6.78
CA VAL A 835 36.46 3.46 5.95
C VAL A 835 37.55 2.41 6.20
N SER A 836 37.73 1.95 7.43
CA SER A 836 38.71 0.90 7.73
C SER A 836 38.35 -0.46 7.13
N ILE A 837 37.06 -0.74 6.87
CA ILE A 837 36.60 -2.00 6.27
C ILE A 837 36.56 -1.90 4.75
N PHE A 838 36.05 -0.78 4.20
CA PHE A 838 35.72 -0.66 2.78
C PHE A 838 36.63 0.32 2.01
N GLY A 839 37.63 0.92 2.67
CA GLY A 839 38.54 1.90 2.05
C GLY A 839 37.81 3.11 1.50
N ASN A 840 38.14 3.52 0.26
CA ASN A 840 37.51 4.67 -0.41
C ASN A 840 35.99 4.51 -0.60
N VAL A 841 35.48 3.28 -0.79
CA VAL A 841 34.03 3.03 -0.85
C VAL A 841 33.36 3.35 0.49
N GLY A 842 34.04 3.04 1.61
CA GLY A 842 33.56 3.39 2.94
C GLY A 842 33.41 4.89 3.15
N LYS A 843 34.27 5.71 2.51
CA LYS A 843 34.14 7.18 2.54
C LYS A 843 32.85 7.61 1.85
N SER A 844 32.56 7.07 0.67
CA SER A 844 31.32 7.33 -0.06
C SER A 844 30.08 6.90 0.73
N MET A 845 30.14 5.76 1.42
CA MET A 845 29.04 5.30 2.28
C MET A 845 28.78 6.26 3.44
N ALA A 846 29.83 6.80 4.08
CA ALA A 846 29.69 7.78 5.15
C ALA A 846 29.08 9.11 4.67
N ILE A 847 29.38 9.52 3.42
CA ILE A 847 28.76 10.69 2.77
C ILE A 847 27.27 10.43 2.49
N ILE A 848 26.92 9.27 1.91
CA ILE A 848 25.52 8.92 1.64
C ILE A 848 24.72 8.88 2.95
N LEU A 849 25.29 8.30 4.01
CA LEU A 849 24.65 8.25 5.31
C LEU A 849 24.47 9.64 5.92
N LEU A 850 25.43 10.57 5.73
CA LEU A 850 25.26 11.97 6.12
C LEU A 850 24.05 12.61 5.44
N VAL A 851 23.90 12.45 4.12
CA VAL A 851 22.79 13.05 3.35
C VAL A 851 21.44 12.51 3.83
N LEU A 852 21.34 11.19 4.04
CA LEU A 852 20.12 10.56 4.55
C LEU A 852 19.78 11.03 5.96
N GLN A 853 20.78 11.19 6.83
CA GLN A 853 20.58 11.66 8.19
C GLN A 853 20.11 13.11 8.27
N VAL A 854 20.61 14.00 7.42
CA VAL A 854 20.19 15.41 7.40
C VAL A 854 18.71 15.53 7.06
N ALA A 855 18.20 14.75 6.11
CA ALA A 855 16.79 14.78 5.72
C ALA A 855 15.88 13.95 6.66
N GLY A 856 16.40 12.85 7.20
CA GLY A 856 15.59 11.83 7.87
C GLY A 856 15.65 11.78 9.39
N SER A 857 16.33 12.71 10.08
CA SER A 857 16.55 12.65 11.54
C SER A 857 15.62 13.51 12.39
N GLY A 858 14.67 14.23 11.78
CA GLY A 858 13.74 15.10 12.52
C GLY A 858 14.40 16.35 13.15
N GLY A 859 15.55 16.76 12.61
CA GLY A 859 16.33 17.90 13.12
C GLY A 859 15.77 19.26 12.73
N THR A 860 15.38 19.43 11.46
CA THR A 860 14.88 20.70 10.89
C THR A 860 13.35 20.76 10.82
N PHE A 861 12.70 19.61 10.63
CA PHE A 861 11.25 19.45 10.60
C PHE A 861 10.83 18.25 11.45
N PRO A 862 9.63 18.26 12.05
CA PRO A 862 9.09 17.07 12.68
C PRO A 862 9.06 15.90 11.69
N ILE A 863 9.49 14.71 12.12
CA ILE A 863 9.63 13.55 11.22
C ILE A 863 8.30 13.18 10.54
N GLN A 864 7.18 13.40 11.21
CA GLN A 864 5.82 13.13 10.72
C GLN A 864 5.45 13.95 9.48
N MET A 865 6.14 15.07 9.23
CA MET A 865 5.93 15.92 8.06
C MET A 865 6.77 15.49 6.85
N THR A 866 7.64 14.49 7.01
CA THR A 866 8.51 14.00 5.93
C THR A 866 7.86 12.84 5.15
N PRO A 867 8.26 12.56 3.90
CA PRO A 867 7.76 11.40 3.15
C PRO A 867 7.97 10.06 3.88
N ALA A 868 7.13 9.06 3.59
CA ALA A 868 7.13 7.75 4.25
C ALA A 868 8.50 7.04 4.25
N PHE A 869 9.30 7.22 3.20
CA PHE A 869 10.68 6.70 3.15
C PHE A 869 11.55 7.24 4.31
N PHE A 870 11.52 8.55 4.57
CA PHE A 870 12.30 9.18 5.64
C PHE A 870 11.77 8.78 7.02
N GLN A 871 10.46 8.66 7.16
CA GLN A 871 9.84 8.13 8.38
C GLN A 871 10.25 6.69 8.67
N ALA A 872 10.38 5.84 7.64
CA ALA A 872 10.78 4.44 7.79
C ALA A 872 12.26 4.28 8.20
N ILE A 873 13.15 5.12 7.67
CA ILE A 873 14.57 5.05 8.02
C ILE A 873 14.89 5.78 9.34
N TYR A 874 14.04 6.70 9.80
CA TYR A 874 14.24 7.52 11.02
C TYR A 874 14.74 6.76 12.26
N PRO A 875 14.19 5.57 12.62
CA PRO A 875 14.67 4.82 13.78
C PRO A 875 16.08 4.24 13.62
N PHE A 876 16.58 4.14 12.38
CA PHE A 876 17.88 3.56 12.03
C PHE A 876 18.97 4.61 11.81
N LEU A 877 18.66 5.89 12.02
CA LEU A 877 19.60 6.99 11.81
C LEU A 877 20.18 7.45 13.16
N PRO A 878 21.51 7.40 13.36
CA PRO A 878 22.10 7.83 14.62
C PRO A 878 21.89 9.33 14.93
N PHE A 879 21.74 10.18 13.92
CA PHE A 879 21.39 11.60 14.12
C PHE A 879 20.10 11.81 14.90
N THR A 880 19.10 10.94 14.73
CA THR A 880 17.81 11.01 15.42
C THR A 880 18.00 11.09 16.94
N TYR A 881 18.78 10.15 17.48
CA TYR A 881 19.03 10.01 18.90
C TYR A 881 20.05 11.04 19.39
N ALA A 882 21.05 11.38 18.57
CA ALA A 882 22.04 12.40 18.90
C ALA A 882 21.42 13.80 19.05
N ILE A 883 20.56 14.20 18.10
CA ILE A 883 19.90 15.51 18.13
C ILE A 883 18.93 15.57 19.33
N SER A 884 18.18 14.49 19.55
CA SER A 884 17.25 14.37 20.69
C SER A 884 17.99 14.53 22.02
N ALA A 885 19.07 13.79 22.26
CA ALA A 885 19.85 13.90 23.49
C ALA A 885 20.43 15.31 23.75
N ILE A 886 20.96 15.97 22.71
CA ILE A 886 21.47 17.35 22.86
C ILE A 886 20.32 18.34 23.07
N ARG A 887 19.16 18.15 22.44
CA ARG A 887 17.98 19.01 22.58
C ARG A 887 17.47 19.06 24.02
N GLU A 888 17.48 17.94 24.72
CA GLU A 888 17.10 17.88 26.15
C GLU A 888 17.99 18.77 27.01
N THR A 889 19.29 18.87 26.72
CA THR A 889 20.20 19.77 27.46
C THR A 889 19.98 21.26 27.17
N VAL A 890 19.36 21.58 26.02
CA VAL A 890 19.07 22.94 25.57
C VAL A 890 17.71 23.41 26.06
N GLY A 891 16.68 22.57 25.93
CA GLY A 891 15.28 22.90 26.24
C GLY A 891 14.86 22.59 27.68
N GLY A 892 15.47 21.59 28.31
CA GLY A 892 15.11 21.08 29.63
C GLY A 892 15.19 19.55 29.67
N MET A 893 15.78 19.00 30.74
CA MET A 893 16.20 17.59 30.78
C MET A 893 15.07 16.60 31.08
N LEU A 894 14.82 15.64 30.17
CA LEU A 894 14.05 14.43 30.45
C LEU A 894 14.92 13.17 30.40
N TRP A 895 15.21 12.61 31.57
CA TRP A 895 16.14 11.48 31.72
C TRP A 895 15.70 10.19 31.02
N ASP A 896 14.39 9.93 30.90
CA ASP A 896 13.89 8.74 30.20
C ASP A 896 14.23 8.77 28.70
N ILE A 897 14.15 9.96 28.09
CA ILE A 897 14.47 10.17 26.67
C ILE A 897 15.98 10.04 26.46
N VAL A 898 16.76 10.75 27.27
CA VAL A 898 18.23 10.75 27.18
C VAL A 898 18.80 9.35 27.37
N THR A 899 18.31 8.60 28.37
CA THR A 899 18.80 7.24 28.65
C THR A 899 18.56 6.30 27.48
N ARG A 900 17.36 6.35 26.88
CA ARG A 900 17.04 5.59 25.66
C ARG A 900 18.00 5.95 24.52
N ASP A 901 18.19 7.24 24.27
CA ASP A 901 18.98 7.72 23.14
C ASP A 901 20.46 7.32 23.24
N LEU A 902 21.04 7.43 24.44
CA LEU A 902 22.41 6.99 24.71
C LEU A 902 22.59 5.46 24.56
N LEU A 903 21.59 4.66 24.96
CA LEU A 903 21.62 3.20 24.78
C LEU A 903 21.60 2.81 23.30
N VAL A 904 20.74 3.45 22.49
CA VAL A 904 20.67 3.16 21.05
C VAL A 904 21.98 3.57 20.35
N LEU A 905 22.54 4.74 20.67
CA LEU A 905 23.83 5.18 20.14
C LEU A 905 24.97 4.22 20.52
N SER A 906 24.95 3.66 21.73
CA SER A 906 25.92 2.65 22.16
C SER A 906 25.81 1.36 21.33
N ALA A 907 24.61 0.95 20.95
CA ALA A 907 24.39 -0.23 20.09
C ALA A 907 25.04 -0.06 18.71
N PHE A 908 25.00 1.14 18.10
CA PHE A 908 25.69 1.42 16.85
C PHE A 908 27.20 1.18 16.96
N VAL A 909 27.83 1.59 18.07
CA VAL A 909 29.26 1.38 18.29
C VAL A 909 29.60 -0.10 18.34
N VAL A 910 28.82 -0.89 19.10
CA VAL A 910 29.03 -2.34 19.22
C VAL A 910 28.92 -3.01 17.85
N ILE A 911 27.89 -2.68 17.07
CA ILE A 911 27.68 -3.23 15.72
C ILE A 911 28.88 -2.94 14.81
N MET A 912 29.38 -1.70 14.82
CA MET A 912 30.50 -1.29 13.95
C MET A 912 31.83 -1.94 14.34
N ILE A 913 32.10 -2.11 15.64
CA ILE A 913 33.31 -2.82 16.10
C ILE A 913 33.25 -4.30 15.69
N VAL A 914 32.10 -4.96 15.88
CA VAL A 914 31.92 -6.36 15.46
C VAL A 914 32.09 -6.50 13.95
N ALA A 915 31.47 -5.62 13.16
CA ALA A 915 31.63 -5.60 11.71
C ALA A 915 33.10 -5.42 11.30
N ALA A 916 33.84 -4.53 11.96
CA ALA A 916 35.26 -4.31 11.66
C ALA A 916 36.13 -5.54 11.95
N LEU A 917 35.88 -6.24 13.05
CA LEU A 917 36.65 -7.44 13.40
C LEU A 917 36.40 -8.60 12.43
N LEU A 918 35.16 -8.77 11.95
CA LEU A 918 34.77 -9.86 11.06
C LEU A 918 35.10 -9.58 9.60
N LEU A 919 34.84 -8.36 9.11
CA LEU A 919 34.80 -8.06 7.68
C LEU A 919 36.09 -7.43 7.14
N LYS A 920 36.89 -6.74 7.97
CA LYS A 920 38.08 -6.02 7.49
C LYS A 920 39.08 -6.93 6.78
N THR A 921 39.40 -8.08 7.36
CA THR A 921 40.39 -9.01 6.80
C THR A 921 39.93 -9.63 5.46
N PRO A 922 38.72 -10.22 5.34
CA PRO A 922 38.28 -10.81 4.07
C PRO A 922 38.06 -9.76 2.98
N ILE A 923 37.49 -8.59 3.31
CA ILE A 923 37.20 -7.55 2.31
C ILE A 923 38.48 -6.93 1.76
N ASN A 924 39.47 -6.62 2.62
CA ASN A 924 40.73 -6.06 2.13
C ASN A 924 41.47 -7.04 1.20
N LYS A 925 41.47 -8.34 1.50
CA LYS A 925 42.06 -9.35 0.60
C LYS A 925 41.32 -9.46 -0.73
N SER A 926 40.00 -9.37 -0.71
CA SER A 926 39.18 -9.47 -1.93
C SER A 926 39.26 -8.21 -2.80
N SER A 927 39.49 -7.05 -2.21
CA SER A 927 39.52 -5.77 -2.92
C SER A 927 40.86 -5.46 -3.57
N GLU A 928 41.95 -6.11 -3.17
CA GLU A 928 43.30 -5.93 -3.74
C GLU A 928 43.31 -6.01 -5.28
N LYS A 929 42.74 -7.07 -5.87
CA LYS A 929 42.66 -7.22 -7.35
C LYS A 929 41.79 -6.16 -8.02
N PHE A 930 40.69 -5.76 -7.37
CA PHE A 930 39.80 -4.74 -7.93
C PHE A 930 40.47 -3.36 -7.92
N VAL A 931 41.17 -3.02 -6.84
CA VAL A 931 41.93 -1.78 -6.70
C VAL A 931 43.11 -1.75 -7.68
N GLU A 932 43.81 -2.86 -7.88
CA GLU A 932 44.90 -2.97 -8.86
C GLU A 932 44.38 -2.72 -10.30
N ASN A 933 43.26 -3.32 -10.67
CA ASN A 933 42.60 -3.07 -11.96
C ASN A 933 42.08 -1.63 -12.10
N ALA A 934 41.51 -1.06 -11.03
CA ALA A 934 41.02 0.32 -11.03
C ALA A 934 42.17 1.33 -11.16
N LYS A 935 43.32 1.09 -10.49
CA LYS A 935 44.54 1.90 -10.67
C LYS A 935 45.12 1.77 -12.07
N GLY A 936 44.96 0.61 -12.70
CA GLY A 936 45.28 0.39 -14.12
C GLY A 936 44.54 1.33 -15.08
N SER A 937 43.36 1.85 -14.68
CA SER A 937 42.61 2.84 -15.49
C SER A 937 43.30 4.21 -15.58
N LYS A 938 44.27 4.51 -14.70
CA LYS A 938 44.90 5.85 -14.50
C LYS A 938 43.94 6.98 -14.14
N ILE A 939 42.65 6.70 -13.95
CA ILE A 939 41.63 7.68 -13.55
C ILE A 939 41.45 7.68 -12.03
N ILE A 940 41.68 6.54 -11.39
CA ILE A 940 41.46 6.33 -9.95
C ILE A 940 42.81 6.07 -9.28
N HIS A 941 43.17 6.93 -8.32
CA HIS A 941 44.42 6.87 -7.57
C HIS A 941 44.33 6.04 -6.29
#